data_AF-A0A7D4ID05-F1
#
_entry.id   AF-A0A7D4ID05-F1
#
_cell.length_a   1.000
_cell.length_b   1.000
_cell.length_c   1.000
_cell.angle_alpha   90.00
_cell.angle_beta   90.00
_cell.angle_gamma   90.00
#
_symmetry.space_group_name_H-M   'P 1'
#
loop_
_entity.id
_entity.type
_entity.pdbx_description
1 polymer ?
#
loop_
_entity_poly.entity_id
_entity_poly.type
_entity_poly.pdbx_seq_one_letter_code
_entity_poly.pdbx_strand_id
1 'polypeptide(L)'
;MEKTEDEFKGEIGRTYRDSTPSWPEQVRVPKDAPNIVFIVLDDVGFADLGCYGSEIATPRMDRLAAKGAHYSNFHVTSMCSPTRACLLTGRNSHAAGVGIIAEWSSGYPGYAGQVGKNAATVPEVLGLHGYSSYAVGKWHLTNIADYGAAGPHDNWPIGKGFNRWYGFHGALTDQWNPELCQDNRPIQLEKTDDYHLSTDLVDHAITDIKDHVSSAQGRPFFLYLAFGACHWPHHVPQEYIERHQGKYDCGWDVIRAQRHKKQLELGVVPPGTALAPLNPGVRPWTEFPADERTLLARLQETYAGFLEHTDDQVGRLVDHLEAIGQLDNTLIVLLSDNGASPEGGPTGAINLRKHMVYETESPQVGIAHLDKIGSELAYNHYPTGWAQVSNTPLKWYKKNVHGGGVRAPLIIHWPGHIADPGVLRHQYHHVIDIAPTLYEIMNIEAPGQYKGVPQLPVHGIGMNYTLADVQAPTQKDSQIFELLGDRAIWHQGWKAVSRHPKGRDFDLDQWELYHLSEDFSEASDLAKQHPEKLEELVALWWEQAGRYGVLPLDDRDWERAAERLKMNQTLHYEFHSNMARVDRMQSPDITDRSYAIEARFTVGEEPPRGVLLAWGSHFGGFVIYLKNGRLCYEYVYSESLTHRIESPYQPPPGNAIVELHFTRTGKNAGRAVLLADGNEVGEVEIPKTWPTHGTTAGLNCGQDAGAPVSFSYQKPFRFNASGLKVTVSLATDSESEAGAAYAAALKEQ
;
A
#
# COMPACT_ATOMS: atom_id res chain seq x y z
N MET A 1 15.49 11.84 -29.89
CA MET A 1 15.46 11.48 -31.33
C MET A 1 14.13 10.80 -31.60
N GLU A 2 13.30 11.38 -32.46
CA GLU A 2 12.07 10.77 -32.96
C GLU A 2 12.39 9.40 -33.56
N LYS A 3 11.80 8.33 -33.03
CA LYS A 3 11.57 7.15 -33.86
C LYS A 3 10.37 7.49 -34.73
N THR A 4 10.65 7.97 -35.93
CA THR A 4 9.77 7.76 -37.08
C THR A 4 9.29 6.30 -37.05
N GLU A 5 8.01 6.06 -37.35
CA GLU A 5 7.48 4.71 -37.60
C GLU A 5 8.53 3.88 -38.33
N ASP A 6 8.84 2.67 -37.85
CA ASP A 6 9.89 1.80 -38.40
C ASP A 6 9.64 1.57 -39.91
N GLU A 7 10.15 2.47 -40.73
CA GLU A 7 9.94 2.47 -42.17
C GLU A 7 10.64 1.23 -42.72
N PHE A 8 9.91 0.43 -43.49
CA PHE A 8 10.46 -0.78 -44.08
C PHE A 8 11.64 -0.42 -44.99
N LYS A 9 12.87 -0.67 -44.53
CA LYS A 9 14.10 -0.34 -45.30
C LYS A 9 14.39 -1.32 -46.44
N GLY A 10 13.47 -2.24 -46.73
CA GLY A 10 13.62 -3.24 -47.77
C GLY A 10 13.01 -2.80 -49.10
N GLU A 11 12.94 -3.71 -50.06
CA GLU A 11 12.28 -3.49 -51.36
C GLU A 11 11.12 -4.47 -51.54
N ILE A 12 9.95 -4.02 -52.01
CA ILE A 12 8.79 -4.88 -52.29
C ILE A 12 8.60 -4.98 -53.81
N GLY A 13 8.95 -6.13 -54.37
CA GLY A 13 8.66 -6.50 -55.75
C GLY A 13 7.33 -7.26 -55.89
N ARG A 14 7.09 -7.82 -57.09
CA ARG A 14 5.84 -8.55 -57.40
C ARG A 14 5.72 -9.88 -56.65
N THR A 15 6.83 -10.51 -56.34
CA THR A 15 6.90 -11.76 -55.57
C THR A 15 8.01 -11.64 -54.53
N TYR A 16 8.03 -12.53 -53.52
CA TYR A 16 9.13 -12.56 -52.53
C TYR A 16 10.51 -12.79 -53.18
N ARG A 17 10.56 -13.24 -54.45
CA ARG A 17 11.80 -13.41 -55.22
C ARG A 17 12.33 -12.10 -55.79
N ASP A 18 11.47 -11.10 -55.91
CA ASP A 18 11.78 -9.75 -56.41
C ASP A 18 11.81 -8.73 -55.26
N SER A 19 11.69 -9.19 -54.01
CA SER A 19 11.65 -8.36 -52.80
C SER A 19 12.89 -8.59 -51.95
N THR A 20 13.37 -7.53 -51.29
CA THR A 20 14.39 -7.60 -50.24
C THR A 20 13.72 -7.34 -48.89
N PRO A 21 13.63 -8.33 -47.99
CA PRO A 21 13.08 -8.10 -46.66
C PRO A 21 14.01 -7.19 -45.85
N SER A 22 13.44 -6.28 -45.08
CA SER A 22 14.11 -5.59 -43.98
C SER A 22 13.34 -5.84 -42.69
N TRP A 23 14.07 -6.04 -41.61
CA TRP A 23 13.52 -6.11 -40.26
C TRP A 23 13.80 -4.80 -39.54
N PRO A 24 12.91 -4.35 -38.64
CA PRO A 24 13.21 -3.25 -37.75
C PRO A 24 14.50 -3.51 -36.98
N GLU A 25 15.29 -2.47 -36.73
CA GLU A 25 16.45 -2.61 -35.85
C GLU A 25 15.96 -2.95 -34.43
N GLN A 26 16.45 -4.06 -33.88
CA GLN A 26 16.15 -4.41 -32.50
C GLN A 26 16.61 -3.30 -31.57
N VAL A 27 15.75 -2.92 -30.63
CA VAL A 27 16.10 -2.00 -29.56
C VAL A 27 17.33 -2.55 -28.85
N ARG A 28 18.43 -1.79 -28.89
CA ARG A 28 19.69 -2.19 -28.26
C ARG A 28 19.65 -1.81 -26.79
N VAL A 29 20.03 -2.77 -25.96
CA VAL A 29 20.33 -2.55 -24.55
C VAL A 29 21.61 -1.70 -24.45
N PRO A 30 21.70 -0.75 -23.50
CA PRO A 30 22.95 -0.06 -23.21
C PRO A 30 24.07 -1.08 -22.91
N LYS A 31 25.30 -0.74 -23.28
CA LYS A 31 26.43 -1.61 -23.01
C LYS A 31 26.62 -1.73 -21.49
N ASP A 32 26.86 -2.94 -21.00
CA ASP A 32 27.12 -3.22 -19.59
C ASP A 32 25.95 -2.83 -18.65
N ALA A 33 24.71 -2.81 -19.19
CA ALA A 33 23.53 -2.45 -18.43
C ALA A 33 23.22 -3.51 -17.34
N PRO A 34 22.98 -3.10 -16.08
CA PRO A 34 22.72 -4.04 -15.00
C PRO A 34 21.26 -4.53 -15.04
N ASN A 35 21.01 -5.69 -14.43
CA ASN A 35 19.67 -5.98 -13.94
C ASN A 35 19.33 -4.97 -12.83
N ILE A 36 18.06 -4.61 -12.69
CA ILE A 36 17.61 -3.66 -11.68
C ILE A 36 16.55 -4.34 -10.83
N VAL A 37 16.72 -4.29 -9.50
CA VAL A 37 15.72 -4.81 -8.55
C VAL A 37 15.39 -3.72 -7.55
N PHE A 38 14.14 -3.28 -7.54
CA PHE A 38 13.59 -2.45 -6.48
C PHE A 38 12.90 -3.35 -5.46
N ILE A 39 13.26 -3.19 -4.19
CA ILE A 39 12.59 -3.82 -3.06
C ILE A 39 11.98 -2.70 -2.22
N VAL A 40 10.65 -2.66 -2.14
CA VAL A 40 9.92 -1.63 -1.40
C VAL A 40 9.23 -2.25 -0.19
N LEU A 41 9.63 -1.80 0.99
CA LEU A 41 8.97 -2.08 2.26
C LEU A 41 7.83 -1.08 2.49
N ASP A 42 6.80 -1.49 3.22
CA ASP A 42 5.57 -0.71 3.45
C ASP A 42 5.48 -0.38 4.94
N ASP A 43 5.50 0.92 5.28
CA ASP A 43 5.45 1.42 6.67
C ASP A 43 6.61 0.98 7.60
N VAL A 44 7.76 0.57 7.06
CA VAL A 44 8.96 0.28 7.87
C VAL A 44 9.65 1.58 8.26
N GLY A 45 9.83 1.83 9.56
CA GLY A 45 10.43 3.05 10.07
C GLY A 45 11.94 3.13 9.82
N PHE A 46 12.48 4.36 9.89
CA PHE A 46 13.91 4.64 9.73
C PHE A 46 14.82 3.76 10.59
N ALA A 47 14.38 3.41 11.79
CA ALA A 47 15.17 2.73 12.81
C ALA A 47 14.80 1.26 13.02
N ASP A 48 14.08 0.63 12.08
CA ASP A 48 13.63 -0.75 12.25
C ASP A 48 14.60 -1.82 11.74
N LEU A 49 15.56 -1.46 10.89
CA LEU A 49 16.59 -2.38 10.41
C LEU A 49 17.83 -2.38 11.32
N GLY A 50 18.52 -3.53 11.41
CA GLY A 50 19.67 -3.73 12.28
C GLY A 50 20.83 -2.78 11.96
N CYS A 51 21.10 -2.54 10.68
CA CYS A 51 22.10 -1.58 10.20
C CYS A 51 21.75 -0.12 10.55
N TYR A 52 20.52 0.16 11.00
CA TYR A 52 20.08 1.45 11.53
C TYR A 52 19.93 1.46 13.05
N GLY A 53 20.40 0.42 13.74
CA GLY A 53 20.48 0.33 15.20
C GLY A 53 19.31 -0.40 15.88
N SER A 54 18.46 -1.09 15.11
CA SER A 54 17.36 -1.90 15.62
C SER A 54 17.82 -3.21 16.28
N GLU A 55 17.03 -3.69 17.23
CA GLU A 55 17.11 -5.04 17.80
C GLU A 55 16.34 -6.10 16.99
N ILE A 56 15.50 -5.68 16.03
CA ILE A 56 14.76 -6.60 15.16
C ILE A 56 15.75 -7.34 14.25
N ALA A 57 15.61 -8.66 14.16
CA ALA A 57 16.48 -9.49 13.35
C ALA A 57 16.22 -9.24 11.85
N THR A 58 17.13 -8.52 11.20
CA THR A 58 17.10 -8.26 9.74
C THR A 58 18.44 -8.61 9.06
N PRO A 59 19.02 -9.81 9.33
CA PRO A 59 20.36 -10.15 8.88
C PRO A 59 20.54 -10.16 7.36
N ARG A 60 19.48 -10.38 6.57
CA ARG A 60 19.59 -10.40 5.09
C ARG A 60 19.73 -8.99 4.53
N MET A 61 18.91 -8.05 5.01
CA MET A 61 19.02 -6.63 4.67
C MET A 61 20.31 -6.02 5.24
N ASP A 62 20.70 -6.38 6.45
CA ASP A 62 21.98 -5.94 7.05
C ASP A 62 23.18 -6.41 6.21
N ARG A 63 23.12 -7.62 5.65
CA ARG A 63 24.15 -8.15 4.73
C ARG A 63 24.21 -7.34 3.42
N LEU A 64 23.06 -6.90 2.88
CA LEU A 64 23.03 -6.01 1.73
C LEU A 64 23.66 -4.65 2.06
N ALA A 65 23.34 -4.07 3.22
CA ALA A 65 23.93 -2.82 3.68
C ALA A 65 25.44 -2.92 3.89
N ALA A 66 25.92 -4.01 4.49
CA ALA A 66 27.35 -4.26 4.75
C ALA A 66 28.18 -4.47 3.48
N LYS A 67 27.54 -4.94 2.39
CA LYS A 67 28.17 -5.12 1.06
C LYS A 67 27.78 -4.03 0.05
N GLY A 68 27.04 -3.02 0.49
CA GLY A 68 26.50 -1.97 -0.36
C GLY A 68 26.74 -0.58 0.23
N ALA A 69 25.93 0.38 -0.19
CA ALA A 69 25.81 1.70 0.43
C ALA A 69 24.47 1.76 1.16
N HIS A 70 24.45 2.32 2.37
CA HIS A 70 23.21 2.61 3.09
C HIS A 70 23.23 4.06 3.56
N TYR A 71 22.06 4.69 3.70
CA TYR A 71 21.94 6.15 3.80
C TYR A 71 21.22 6.59 5.08
N SER A 72 21.80 7.53 5.83
CA SER A 72 21.15 8.10 7.02
C SER A 72 20.27 9.32 6.72
N ASN A 73 20.39 9.89 5.53
CA ASN A 73 19.78 11.17 5.16
C ASN A 73 18.94 11.06 3.86
N PHE A 74 18.38 9.88 3.62
CA PHE A 74 17.45 9.62 2.54
C PHE A 74 16.01 9.89 2.97
N HIS A 75 15.25 10.50 2.06
CA HIS A 75 13.87 10.90 2.31
C HIS A 75 12.92 10.38 1.25
N VAL A 76 11.69 10.19 1.67
CA VAL A 76 10.52 9.80 0.88
C VAL A 76 9.41 10.83 1.12
N THR A 77 8.25 10.66 0.48
CA THR A 77 7.08 11.42 0.93
C THR A 77 6.57 10.79 2.23
N SER A 78 5.62 11.43 2.90
CA SER A 78 5.04 10.91 4.14
C SER A 78 3.94 9.86 3.91
N MET A 79 3.79 9.34 2.69
CA MET A 79 2.73 8.39 2.32
C MET A 79 3.07 7.50 1.11
N CYS A 80 2.59 6.26 1.14
CA CYS A 80 2.85 5.21 0.15
C CYS A 80 2.66 5.59 -1.33
N SER A 81 1.45 5.92 -1.82
CA SER A 81 1.25 6.22 -3.25
C SER A 81 2.12 7.39 -3.74
N PRO A 82 2.20 8.55 -3.04
CA PRO A 82 3.06 9.63 -3.49
C PRO A 82 4.55 9.25 -3.58
N THR A 83 5.07 8.43 -2.65
CA THR A 83 6.44 7.89 -2.73
C THR A 83 6.63 6.97 -3.94
N ARG A 84 5.70 6.06 -4.17
CA ARG A 84 5.76 5.11 -5.29
C ARG A 84 5.72 5.85 -6.64
N ALA A 85 4.92 6.90 -6.74
CA ALA A 85 4.90 7.78 -7.90
C ALA A 85 6.25 8.48 -8.11
N CYS A 86 6.86 8.99 -7.04
CA CYS A 86 8.19 9.59 -7.11
C CYS A 86 9.26 8.59 -7.56
N LEU A 87 9.30 7.41 -6.92
CA LEU A 87 10.26 6.33 -7.20
C LEU A 87 10.20 5.90 -8.67
N LEU A 88 9.00 5.69 -9.19
CA LEU A 88 8.80 5.18 -10.54
C LEU A 88 8.85 6.26 -11.61
N THR A 89 8.93 7.56 -11.29
CA THR A 89 8.94 8.61 -12.33
C THR A 89 10.12 9.57 -12.23
N GLY A 90 10.82 9.62 -11.10
CA GLY A 90 11.85 10.64 -10.82
C GLY A 90 11.29 12.05 -10.67
N ARG A 91 9.98 12.20 -10.44
CA ARG A 91 9.27 13.48 -10.44
C ARG A 91 8.53 13.67 -9.12
N ASN A 92 8.37 14.94 -8.72
CA ASN A 92 7.47 15.31 -7.62
C ASN A 92 6.09 14.64 -7.79
N SER A 93 5.57 14.09 -6.70
CA SER A 93 4.33 13.31 -6.68
C SER A 93 3.11 14.10 -7.16
N HIS A 94 2.99 15.38 -6.79
CA HIS A 94 1.92 16.27 -7.26
C HIS A 94 2.01 16.50 -8.76
N ALA A 95 3.20 16.79 -9.27
CA ALA A 95 3.40 16.97 -10.71
C ALA A 95 3.09 15.69 -11.50
N ALA A 96 3.31 14.52 -10.90
CA ALA A 96 2.95 13.22 -11.47
C ALA A 96 1.46 12.87 -11.33
N GLY A 97 0.68 13.63 -10.56
CA GLY A 97 -0.77 13.45 -10.35
C GLY A 97 -1.16 12.63 -9.11
N VAL A 98 -0.21 12.38 -8.21
CA VAL A 98 -0.36 11.50 -7.02
C VAL A 98 0.10 12.23 -5.76
N GLY A 99 -0.43 13.42 -5.49
CA GLY A 99 -0.18 14.17 -4.24
C GLY A 99 -0.69 13.45 -2.98
N ILE A 100 -1.65 12.53 -3.15
CA ILE A 100 -2.24 11.71 -2.10
C ILE A 100 -2.53 10.29 -2.64
N ILE A 101 -2.88 9.36 -1.75
CA ILE A 101 -3.36 8.01 -2.09
C ILE A 101 -4.58 8.03 -3.01
N ALA A 102 -4.67 7.02 -3.87
CA ALA A 102 -5.74 6.89 -4.86
C ALA A 102 -7.14 6.86 -4.25
N GLU A 103 -7.28 6.25 -3.06
CA GLU A 103 -8.53 6.17 -2.30
C GLU A 103 -9.04 7.54 -1.84
N TRP A 104 -8.15 8.54 -1.78
CA TRP A 104 -8.43 9.93 -1.39
C TRP A 104 -8.18 10.90 -2.55
N SER A 105 -8.28 10.43 -3.79
CA SER A 105 -8.11 11.28 -4.97
C SER A 105 -9.21 12.34 -5.09
N SER A 106 -8.92 13.39 -5.87
CA SER A 106 -9.86 14.45 -6.21
C SER A 106 -9.79 14.79 -7.70
N GLY A 107 -10.60 15.76 -8.14
CA GLY A 107 -10.61 16.25 -9.53
C GLY A 107 -9.43 17.15 -9.90
N TYR A 108 -8.55 17.51 -8.96
CA TYR A 108 -7.41 18.38 -9.24
C TYR A 108 -6.27 17.62 -9.91
N PRO A 109 -5.53 18.23 -10.88
CA PRO A 109 -4.45 17.55 -11.59
C PRO A 109 -3.38 16.94 -10.68
N GLY A 110 -3.03 17.63 -9.58
CA GLY A 110 -2.03 17.16 -8.63
C GLY A 110 -2.49 16.01 -7.72
N TYR A 111 -3.80 15.76 -7.64
CA TYR A 111 -4.43 14.81 -6.73
C TYR A 111 -5.32 13.78 -7.45
N ALA A 112 -5.04 13.50 -8.73
CA ALA A 112 -5.83 12.60 -9.57
C ALA A 112 -5.82 11.12 -9.10
N GLY A 113 -4.89 10.75 -8.21
CA GLY A 113 -4.77 9.40 -7.66
C GLY A 113 -4.17 8.39 -8.64
N GLN A 114 -3.51 8.87 -9.69
CA GLN A 114 -2.87 8.05 -10.71
C GLN A 114 -1.78 8.82 -11.44
N VAL A 115 -0.79 8.10 -11.98
CA VAL A 115 0.33 8.72 -12.70
C VAL A 115 -0.14 9.25 -14.06
N GLY A 116 0.06 10.54 -14.30
CA GLY A 116 -0.28 11.21 -15.56
C GLY A 116 0.43 10.62 -16.78
N LYS A 117 -0.18 10.73 -17.97
CA LYS A 117 0.41 10.27 -19.25
C LYS A 117 1.66 11.07 -19.66
N ASN A 118 1.87 12.24 -19.06
CA ASN A 118 3.04 13.12 -19.21
C ASN A 118 4.17 12.83 -18.20
N ALA A 119 4.06 11.75 -17.41
CA ALA A 119 5.06 11.32 -16.45
C ALA A 119 5.43 9.84 -16.69
N ALA A 120 6.14 9.58 -17.79
CA ALA A 120 6.61 8.25 -18.14
C ALA A 120 7.41 7.65 -16.99
N THR A 121 7.03 6.42 -16.65
CA THR A 121 7.59 5.66 -15.55
C THR A 121 8.92 4.99 -15.94
N VAL A 122 9.74 4.61 -14.96
CA VAL A 122 10.98 3.85 -15.13
C VAL A 122 10.80 2.66 -16.08
N PRO A 123 9.85 1.72 -15.90
CA PRO A 123 9.65 0.61 -16.84
C PRO A 123 9.28 1.07 -18.26
N GLU A 124 8.51 2.16 -18.43
CA GLU A 124 8.21 2.72 -19.76
C GLU A 124 9.46 3.28 -20.44
N VAL A 125 10.35 3.94 -19.68
CA VAL A 125 11.64 4.43 -20.19
C VAL A 125 12.57 3.26 -20.50
N LEU A 126 12.75 2.32 -19.58
CA LEU A 126 13.61 1.15 -19.76
C LEU A 126 13.16 0.25 -20.93
N GLY A 127 11.86 0.19 -21.21
CA GLY A 127 11.32 -0.50 -22.39
C GLY A 127 11.83 0.09 -23.71
N LEU A 128 12.09 1.40 -23.78
CA LEU A 128 12.74 2.04 -24.94
C LEU A 128 14.20 1.64 -25.12
N HIS A 129 14.79 1.04 -24.08
CA HIS A 129 16.18 0.59 -23.99
C HIS A 129 16.29 -0.93 -23.84
N GLY A 130 15.26 -1.68 -24.24
CA GLY A 130 15.33 -3.12 -24.43
C GLY A 130 15.23 -3.95 -23.15
N TYR A 131 14.89 -3.34 -22.01
CA TYR A 131 14.59 -4.08 -20.78
C TYR A 131 13.26 -4.82 -20.89
N SER A 132 13.15 -5.91 -20.12
CA SER A 132 11.84 -6.44 -19.72
C SER A 132 11.61 -6.13 -18.25
N SER A 133 10.40 -5.70 -17.92
CA SER A 133 10.05 -5.18 -16.60
C SER A 133 8.97 -6.04 -15.96
N TYR A 134 9.13 -6.38 -14.68
CA TYR A 134 8.21 -7.21 -13.91
C TYR A 134 7.82 -6.49 -12.63
N ALA A 135 6.54 -6.46 -12.29
CA ALA A 135 6.06 -5.92 -11.02
C ALA A 135 5.50 -7.05 -10.16
N VAL A 136 5.81 -7.07 -8.88
CA VAL A 136 5.28 -8.05 -7.93
C VAL A 136 4.91 -7.34 -6.62
N GLY A 137 3.66 -7.54 -6.18
CA GLY A 137 3.11 -7.00 -4.94
C GLY A 137 2.32 -5.69 -5.08
N LYS A 138 2.43 -4.80 -4.09
CA LYS A 138 1.61 -3.60 -3.94
C LYS A 138 1.88 -2.58 -5.05
N TRP A 139 0.82 -2.20 -5.78
CA TRP A 139 0.92 -1.18 -6.83
C TRP A 139 0.58 0.24 -6.33
N HIS A 140 -0.65 0.44 -5.87
CA HIS A 140 -1.13 1.67 -5.24
C HIS A 140 -1.00 2.97 -6.04
N LEU A 141 -1.04 2.88 -7.38
CA LEU A 141 -0.98 4.00 -8.33
C LEU A 141 -2.11 3.99 -9.38
N THR A 142 -3.19 3.27 -9.10
CA THR A 142 -4.39 3.20 -9.94
C THR A 142 -5.51 3.96 -9.26
N ASN A 143 -6.27 4.76 -10.00
CA ASN A 143 -7.48 5.36 -9.44
C ASN A 143 -8.50 4.26 -9.12
N ILE A 144 -9.17 4.37 -7.98
CA ILE A 144 -10.09 3.33 -7.50
C ILE A 144 -11.26 3.03 -8.44
N ALA A 145 -11.65 3.99 -9.28
CA ALA A 145 -12.66 3.80 -10.31
C ALA A 145 -12.26 2.75 -11.37
N ASP A 146 -10.96 2.46 -11.49
CA ASP A 146 -10.39 1.63 -12.56
C ASP A 146 -9.86 0.28 -12.04
N TYR A 147 -10.22 -0.15 -10.82
CA TYR A 147 -9.83 -1.46 -10.26
C TYR A 147 -10.58 -2.64 -10.89
N GLY A 148 -11.61 -2.37 -11.69
CA GLY A 148 -12.48 -3.40 -12.26
C GLY A 148 -11.78 -4.26 -13.31
N ALA A 149 -12.21 -5.51 -13.41
CA ALA A 149 -11.73 -6.45 -14.43
C ALA A 149 -11.99 -6.00 -15.88
N ALA A 150 -12.92 -5.07 -16.09
CA ALA A 150 -13.25 -4.52 -17.40
C ALA A 150 -12.32 -3.37 -17.86
N GLY A 151 -11.51 -2.81 -16.95
CA GLY A 151 -10.68 -1.64 -17.21
C GLY A 151 -11.43 -0.30 -17.14
N PRO A 152 -10.77 0.80 -17.54
CA PRO A 152 -9.49 0.87 -18.26
C PRO A 152 -8.28 0.43 -17.42
N HIS A 153 -7.27 -0.16 -18.08
CA HIS A 153 -6.05 -0.67 -17.41
C HIS A 153 -4.80 0.17 -17.70
N ASP A 154 -4.96 1.41 -18.17
CA ASP A 154 -3.85 2.32 -18.52
C ASP A 154 -2.93 2.64 -17.33
N ASN A 155 -3.48 2.66 -16.11
CA ASN A 155 -2.74 2.91 -14.87
C ASN A 155 -2.53 1.64 -14.03
N TRP A 156 -2.78 0.46 -14.59
CA TRP A 156 -2.31 -0.80 -14.02
C TRP A 156 -0.83 -0.98 -14.39
N PRO A 157 -0.08 -1.84 -13.70
CA PRO A 157 1.34 -2.04 -13.99
C PRO A 157 1.64 -2.33 -15.47
N ILE A 158 0.84 -3.19 -16.13
CA ILE A 158 1.04 -3.47 -17.55
C ILE A 158 0.81 -2.24 -18.43
N GLY A 159 -0.20 -1.42 -18.10
CA GLY A 159 -0.44 -0.13 -18.73
C GLY A 159 0.73 0.86 -18.56
N LYS A 160 1.51 0.69 -17.48
CA LYS A 160 2.71 1.46 -17.13
C LYS A 160 4.01 0.74 -17.42
N GLY A 161 4.06 -0.02 -18.51
CA GLY A 161 5.32 -0.52 -19.08
C GLY A 161 5.87 -1.80 -18.47
N PHE A 162 5.21 -2.38 -17.47
CA PHE A 162 5.54 -3.74 -17.02
C PHE A 162 5.04 -4.79 -18.01
N ASN A 163 5.81 -5.85 -18.19
CA ASN A 163 5.45 -7.00 -19.03
C ASN A 163 4.54 -7.98 -18.30
N ARG A 164 4.69 -8.11 -16.98
CA ARG A 164 3.83 -8.92 -16.12
C ARG A 164 3.62 -8.24 -14.79
N TRP A 165 2.51 -8.59 -14.14
CA TRP A 165 2.26 -8.21 -12.76
C TRP A 165 1.58 -9.30 -11.96
N TYR A 166 1.97 -9.46 -10.71
CA TYR A 166 1.27 -10.28 -9.72
C TYR A 166 1.20 -9.52 -8.41
N GLY A 167 0.02 -9.19 -7.91
CA GLY A 167 -0.08 -8.37 -6.69
C GLY A 167 -1.45 -7.77 -6.44
N PHE A 168 -1.51 -6.62 -5.77
CA PHE A 168 -2.77 -5.96 -5.41
C PHE A 168 -2.70 -4.44 -5.58
N HIS A 169 -3.86 -3.81 -5.86
CA HIS A 169 -3.94 -2.38 -6.12
C HIS A 169 -4.00 -1.52 -4.85
N GLY A 170 -4.81 -1.93 -3.87
CA GLY A 170 -5.18 -1.07 -2.74
C GLY A 170 -4.03 -0.70 -1.80
N ALA A 171 -4.31 0.26 -0.92
CA ALA A 171 -3.37 0.70 0.12
C ALA A 171 -2.86 -0.42 1.04
N LEU A 172 -3.62 -1.51 1.19
CA LEU A 172 -3.31 -2.64 2.07
C LEU A 172 -4.05 -3.88 1.62
N THR A 173 -3.65 -5.04 2.14
CA THR A 173 -4.36 -6.31 1.95
C THR A 173 -4.15 -7.26 3.13
N ASP A 174 -5.03 -8.25 3.29
CA ASP A 174 -4.87 -9.34 4.25
C ASP A 174 -3.74 -10.27 3.78
N GLN A 175 -2.78 -10.61 4.64
CA GLN A 175 -1.58 -11.37 4.23
C GLN A 175 -1.84 -12.88 4.13
N TRP A 176 -2.94 -13.35 4.71
CA TRP A 176 -3.39 -14.74 4.68
C TRP A 176 -4.46 -14.99 3.63
N ASN A 177 -5.21 -13.95 3.26
CA ASN A 177 -6.33 -14.00 2.33
C ASN A 177 -6.38 -12.79 1.37
N PRO A 178 -5.30 -12.50 0.63
CA PRO A 178 -5.18 -11.26 -0.15
C PRO A 178 -6.08 -11.21 -1.37
N GLU A 179 -6.43 -9.97 -1.74
CA GLU A 179 -7.21 -9.64 -2.92
C GLU A 179 -6.31 -9.42 -4.14
N LEU A 180 -5.80 -10.51 -4.70
CA LEU A 180 -4.77 -10.47 -5.75
C LEU A 180 -5.33 -10.28 -7.17
N CYS A 181 -4.45 -9.78 -8.03
CA CYS A 181 -4.56 -9.65 -9.47
C CYS A 181 -3.32 -10.28 -10.11
N GLN A 182 -3.52 -10.87 -11.28
CA GLN A 182 -2.46 -11.32 -12.16
C GLN A 182 -2.67 -10.64 -13.50
N ASP A 183 -1.65 -9.93 -13.95
CA ASP A 183 -1.68 -9.06 -15.12
C ASP A 183 -2.88 -8.10 -15.02
N ASN A 184 -3.78 -8.08 -16.00
CA ASN A 184 -4.95 -7.20 -16.00
C ASN A 184 -6.24 -7.89 -15.51
N ARG A 185 -6.11 -8.86 -14.59
CA ARG A 185 -7.23 -9.66 -14.10
C ARG A 185 -7.18 -9.90 -12.59
N PRO A 186 -8.24 -9.57 -11.83
CA PRO A 186 -8.42 -10.08 -10.48
C PRO A 186 -8.49 -11.61 -10.48
N ILE A 187 -7.73 -12.25 -9.60
CA ILE A 187 -7.65 -13.70 -9.52
C ILE A 187 -8.24 -14.23 -8.21
N GLN A 188 -8.58 -15.51 -8.25
CA GLN A 188 -8.89 -16.29 -7.07
C GLN A 188 -7.60 -16.94 -6.57
N LEU A 189 -7.24 -16.67 -5.32
CA LEU A 189 -6.13 -17.37 -4.68
C LEU A 189 -6.55 -18.79 -4.29
N GLU A 190 -5.78 -19.78 -4.74
CA GLU A 190 -5.80 -21.16 -4.24
C GLU A 190 -4.60 -21.33 -3.30
N LYS A 191 -4.85 -21.20 -1.98
CA LYS A 191 -3.79 -21.19 -0.98
C LYS A 191 -3.55 -22.57 -0.37
N THR A 192 -2.28 -22.86 -0.05
CA THR A 192 -1.88 -23.95 0.85
C THR A 192 -2.10 -23.56 2.30
N ASP A 193 -2.01 -24.52 3.23
CA ASP A 193 -2.19 -24.28 4.67
C ASP A 193 -1.09 -23.39 5.27
N ASP A 194 0.11 -23.41 4.68
CA ASP A 194 1.28 -22.61 5.07
C ASP A 194 1.45 -21.30 4.27
N TYR A 195 0.43 -20.92 3.49
CA TYR A 195 0.47 -19.74 2.65
C TYR A 195 0.72 -18.46 3.44
N HIS A 196 1.61 -17.61 2.93
CA HIS A 196 1.75 -16.22 3.36
C HIS A 196 2.11 -15.34 2.17
N LEU A 197 1.51 -14.15 2.05
CA LEU A 197 1.69 -13.27 0.90
C LEU A 197 3.16 -12.94 0.59
N SER A 198 3.98 -12.54 1.59
CA SER A 198 5.42 -12.25 1.33
C SER A 198 6.18 -13.41 0.68
N THR A 199 5.87 -14.66 1.05
CA THR A 199 6.48 -15.86 0.48
C THR A 199 6.05 -16.03 -0.97
N ASP A 200 4.75 -15.91 -1.23
CA ASP A 200 4.13 -16.04 -2.55
C ASP A 200 4.61 -14.95 -3.54
N LEU A 201 4.74 -13.70 -3.07
CA LEU A 201 5.31 -12.61 -3.86
C LEU A 201 6.75 -12.92 -4.27
N VAL A 202 7.59 -13.43 -3.37
CA VAL A 202 8.98 -13.78 -3.73
C VAL A 202 9.05 -15.00 -4.65
N ASP A 203 8.14 -15.96 -4.51
CA ASP A 203 8.05 -17.10 -5.43
C ASP A 203 7.71 -16.65 -6.87
N HIS A 204 6.78 -15.71 -7.01
CA HIS A 204 6.43 -15.11 -8.30
C HIS A 204 7.58 -14.27 -8.88
N ALA A 205 8.25 -13.46 -8.05
CA ALA A 205 9.42 -12.70 -8.47
C ALA A 205 10.57 -13.60 -8.98
N ILE A 206 10.85 -14.68 -8.26
CA ILE A 206 11.83 -15.69 -8.66
C ILE A 206 11.40 -16.38 -9.97
N THR A 207 10.11 -16.69 -10.12
CA THR A 207 9.57 -17.30 -11.35
C THR A 207 9.74 -16.39 -12.55
N ASP A 208 9.37 -15.11 -12.43
CA ASP A 208 9.54 -14.13 -13.51
C ASP A 208 11.02 -13.93 -13.88
N ILE A 209 11.95 -13.93 -12.91
CA ILE A 209 13.39 -13.93 -13.17
C ILE A 209 13.82 -15.18 -13.94
N LYS A 210 13.40 -16.38 -13.52
CA LYS A 210 13.72 -17.64 -14.21
C LYS A 210 13.22 -17.66 -15.64
N ASP A 211 11.98 -17.21 -15.86
CA ASP A 211 11.38 -17.10 -17.18
C ASP A 211 12.17 -16.11 -18.06
N HIS A 212 12.58 -14.98 -17.49
CA HIS A 212 13.39 -13.96 -18.16
C HIS A 212 14.74 -14.51 -18.60
N VAL A 213 15.56 -15.01 -17.67
CA VAL A 213 16.93 -15.46 -17.98
C VAL A 213 16.93 -16.64 -18.95
N SER A 214 15.86 -17.44 -18.96
CA SER A 214 15.69 -18.57 -19.89
C SER A 214 15.26 -18.11 -21.28
N SER A 215 14.31 -17.17 -21.37
CA SER A 215 13.66 -16.79 -22.62
C SER A 215 14.32 -15.59 -23.32
N ALA A 216 15.08 -14.77 -22.58
CA ALA A 216 15.72 -13.56 -23.04
C ALA A 216 17.20 -13.50 -22.63
N GLN A 217 17.95 -14.56 -22.93
CA GLN A 217 19.38 -14.69 -22.54
C GLN A 217 20.20 -13.44 -22.88
N GLY A 218 20.89 -12.91 -21.87
CA GLY A 218 21.77 -11.73 -21.98
C GLY A 218 21.03 -10.38 -22.05
N ARG A 219 19.69 -10.36 -22.04
CA ARG A 219 18.91 -9.14 -21.84
C ARG A 219 18.82 -8.84 -20.33
N PRO A 220 18.89 -7.58 -19.90
CA PRO A 220 18.67 -7.24 -18.51
C PRO A 220 17.17 -7.13 -18.20
N PHE A 221 16.85 -7.34 -16.93
CA PHE A 221 15.49 -7.15 -16.41
C PHE A 221 15.41 -6.02 -15.39
N PHE A 222 14.20 -5.48 -15.25
CA PHE A 222 13.80 -4.66 -14.11
C PHE A 222 12.74 -5.39 -13.30
N LEU A 223 12.95 -5.58 -12.00
CA LEU A 223 11.97 -6.13 -11.07
C LEU A 223 11.58 -5.07 -10.05
N TYR A 224 10.28 -4.78 -9.93
CA TYR A 224 9.70 -3.98 -8.87
C TYR A 224 8.99 -4.92 -7.88
N LEU A 225 9.66 -5.29 -6.79
CA LEU A 225 9.09 -6.09 -5.70
C LEU A 225 8.65 -5.17 -4.57
N ALA A 226 7.35 -4.98 -4.42
CA ALA A 226 6.74 -4.15 -3.40
C ALA A 226 5.94 -5.00 -2.42
N PHE A 227 6.45 -5.19 -1.21
CA PHE A 227 5.72 -5.93 -0.19
C PHE A 227 4.48 -5.17 0.27
N GLY A 228 3.48 -5.91 0.76
CA GLY A 228 2.44 -5.38 1.65
C GLY A 228 2.76 -5.63 3.12
N ALA A 229 3.97 -6.11 3.41
CA ALA A 229 4.40 -6.49 4.73
C ALA A 229 4.81 -5.29 5.57
N CYS A 230 4.66 -5.42 6.89
CA CYS A 230 4.82 -4.37 7.90
C CYS A 230 3.78 -3.24 7.87
N HIS A 231 2.98 -3.11 6.81
CA HIS A 231 1.70 -2.42 6.87
C HIS A 231 0.67 -3.28 7.63
N TRP A 232 -0.32 -2.65 8.24
CA TRP A 232 -1.43 -3.38 8.86
C TRP A 232 -2.35 -4.04 7.82
N PRO A 233 -2.95 -5.19 8.15
CA PRO A 233 -2.84 -5.91 9.43
C PRO A 233 -1.48 -6.61 9.60
N HIS A 234 -0.89 -6.54 10.81
CA HIS A 234 0.37 -7.24 11.08
C HIS A 234 0.11 -8.74 11.21
N HIS A 235 0.26 -9.45 10.11
CA HIS A 235 0.01 -10.87 9.93
C HIS A 235 1.34 -11.58 9.64
N VAL A 236 1.64 -12.63 10.39
CA VAL A 236 2.90 -13.37 10.25
C VAL A 236 2.78 -14.75 10.90
N PRO A 237 3.46 -15.80 10.40
CA PRO A 237 3.43 -17.10 11.07
C PRO A 237 3.81 -17.00 12.54
N GLN A 238 3.09 -17.75 13.38
CA GLN A 238 3.19 -17.73 14.83
C GLN A 238 4.64 -17.91 15.34
N GLU A 239 5.41 -18.77 14.68
CA GLU A 239 6.81 -19.03 15.04
C GLU A 239 7.71 -17.78 14.99
N TYR A 240 7.41 -16.81 14.11
CA TYR A 240 8.16 -15.55 14.06
C TYR A 240 7.80 -14.64 15.22
N ILE A 241 6.54 -14.64 15.67
CA ILE A 241 6.10 -13.89 16.86
C ILE A 241 6.80 -14.43 18.10
N GLU A 242 6.85 -15.76 18.24
CA GLU A 242 7.44 -16.45 19.39
C GLU A 242 8.95 -16.19 19.54
N ARG A 243 9.68 -15.98 18.44
CA ARG A 243 11.11 -15.58 18.47
C ARG A 243 11.35 -14.23 19.16
N HIS A 244 10.32 -13.40 19.28
CA HIS A 244 10.40 -12.08 19.92
C HIS A 244 9.77 -12.02 21.31
N GLN A 245 9.25 -13.14 21.82
CA GLN A 245 8.57 -13.20 23.12
C GLN A 245 9.42 -12.58 24.25
N GLY A 246 8.85 -11.59 24.95
CA GLY A 246 9.43 -10.91 26.10
C GLY A 246 10.50 -9.86 25.76
N LYS A 247 10.89 -9.70 24.49
CA LYS A 247 11.90 -8.69 24.10
C LYS A 247 11.41 -7.26 24.32
N TYR A 248 10.10 -7.05 24.30
CA TYR A 248 9.46 -5.73 24.32
C TYR A 248 8.81 -5.37 25.67
N ASP A 249 8.96 -6.22 26.69
CA ASP A 249 8.39 -6.00 28.03
C ASP A 249 8.94 -4.75 28.74
N CYS A 250 10.17 -4.35 28.38
CA CYS A 250 10.78 -3.13 28.91
C CYS A 250 10.17 -1.84 28.34
N GLY A 251 9.38 -1.94 27.26
CA GLY A 251 8.61 -0.83 26.71
C GLY A 251 9.36 0.10 25.77
N TRP A 252 8.58 0.94 25.08
CA TRP A 252 9.09 1.83 24.05
C TRP A 252 10.06 2.89 24.57
N ASP A 253 9.93 3.40 25.80
CA ASP A 253 10.89 4.36 26.36
C ASP A 253 12.31 3.79 26.40
N VAL A 254 12.43 2.52 26.82
CA VAL A 254 13.70 1.82 26.95
C VAL A 254 14.25 1.43 25.59
N ILE A 255 13.44 0.81 24.72
CA ILE A 255 13.89 0.40 23.39
C ILE A 255 14.29 1.62 22.54
N ARG A 256 13.53 2.72 22.60
CA ARG A 256 13.86 3.96 21.89
C ARG A 256 15.20 4.55 22.35
N ALA A 257 15.47 4.55 23.66
CA ALA A 257 16.77 4.96 24.18
C ALA A 257 17.92 4.02 23.75
N GLN A 258 17.66 2.71 23.68
CA GLN A 258 18.64 1.72 23.21
C GLN A 258 18.95 1.90 21.71
N ARG A 259 17.93 2.06 20.86
CA ARG A 259 18.09 2.33 19.42
C ARG A 259 18.88 3.62 19.20
N HIS A 260 18.53 4.70 19.92
CA HIS A 260 19.26 5.97 19.81
C HIS A 260 20.74 5.83 20.20
N LYS A 261 21.02 5.15 21.33
CA LYS A 261 22.40 4.86 21.73
C LYS A 261 23.13 4.05 20.66
N LYS A 262 22.49 3.03 20.09
CA LYS A 262 23.08 2.20 19.04
C LYS A 262 23.33 2.99 17.75
N GLN A 263 22.42 3.88 17.38
CA GLN A 263 22.57 4.78 16.23
C GLN A 263 23.78 5.71 16.39
N LEU A 264 24.00 6.26 17.58
CA LEU A 264 25.19 7.05 17.89
C LEU A 264 26.48 6.21 17.79
N GLU A 265 26.47 4.98 18.29
CA GLU A 265 27.62 4.05 18.20
C GLU A 265 27.96 3.66 16.76
N LEU A 266 26.93 3.48 15.92
CA LEU A 266 27.08 3.12 14.51
C LEU A 266 27.35 4.33 13.60
N GLY A 267 27.22 5.56 14.11
CA GLY A 267 27.30 6.79 13.33
C GLY A 267 26.08 7.05 12.44
N VAL A 268 24.99 6.28 12.59
CA VAL A 268 23.71 6.48 11.87
C VAL A 268 23.18 7.89 12.06
N VAL A 269 23.36 8.45 13.25
CA VAL A 269 23.05 9.86 13.55
C VAL A 269 24.31 10.58 14.02
N PRO A 270 24.46 11.89 13.74
CA PRO A 270 25.64 12.65 14.18
C PRO A 270 25.86 12.61 15.70
N PRO A 271 27.13 12.68 16.17
CA PRO A 271 27.43 12.81 17.59
C PRO A 271 26.68 13.99 18.22
N GLY A 272 26.08 13.78 19.38
CA GLY A 272 25.32 14.81 20.09
C GLY A 272 23.87 14.98 19.61
N THR A 273 23.41 14.20 18.63
CA THR A 273 21.98 14.14 18.26
C THR A 273 21.13 13.90 19.50
N ALA A 274 20.10 14.72 19.68
CA ALA A 274 19.15 14.55 20.77
C ALA A 274 18.13 13.47 20.43
N LEU A 275 17.62 12.80 21.45
CA LEU A 275 16.43 11.98 21.28
C LEU A 275 15.20 12.90 21.36
N ALA A 276 14.44 13.03 20.27
CA ALA A 276 13.22 13.84 20.30
C ALA A 276 12.28 13.37 21.41
N PRO A 277 11.56 14.27 22.12
CA PRO A 277 10.63 13.86 23.17
C PRO A 277 9.53 12.94 22.63
N LEU A 278 8.81 12.27 23.53
CA LEU A 278 7.59 11.57 23.14
C LEU A 278 6.64 12.54 22.44
N ASN A 279 6.04 12.10 21.33
CA ASN A 279 5.10 12.94 20.61
C ASN A 279 3.90 13.27 21.52
N PRO A 280 3.31 14.48 21.42
CA PRO A 280 2.06 14.81 22.10
C PRO A 280 1.01 13.70 21.93
N GLY A 281 0.42 13.25 23.04
CA GLY A 281 -0.55 12.14 23.07
C GLY A 281 0.06 10.75 23.33
N VAL A 282 1.38 10.58 23.22
CA VAL A 282 2.06 9.33 23.61
C VAL A 282 2.36 9.35 25.10
N ARG A 283 1.75 8.41 25.83
CA ARG A 283 2.00 8.23 27.27
C ARG A 283 3.33 7.48 27.49
N PRO A 284 4.09 7.78 28.55
CA PRO A 284 5.22 6.94 28.97
C PRO A 284 4.77 5.50 29.26
N TRP A 285 5.59 4.50 28.91
CA TRP A 285 5.29 3.08 29.09
C TRP A 285 4.95 2.72 30.54
N THR A 286 5.61 3.36 31.51
CA THR A 286 5.42 3.11 32.94
C THR A 286 4.05 3.51 33.47
N GLU A 287 3.30 4.32 32.73
CA GLU A 287 1.94 4.73 33.10
C GLU A 287 0.87 3.70 32.72
N PHE A 288 1.21 2.68 31.93
CA PHE A 288 0.29 1.62 31.56
C PHE A 288 0.21 0.52 32.63
N PRO A 289 -0.99 0.01 32.95
CA PRO A 289 -1.18 -1.18 33.76
C PRO A 289 -0.40 -2.40 33.24
N ALA A 290 -0.03 -3.32 34.13
CA ALA A 290 0.82 -4.47 33.78
C ALA A 290 0.16 -5.42 32.76
N ASP A 291 -1.14 -5.62 32.86
CA ASP A 291 -1.94 -6.40 31.92
C ASP A 291 -2.02 -5.72 30.55
N GLU A 292 -2.24 -4.40 30.49
CA GLU A 292 -2.22 -3.65 29.23
C GLU A 292 -0.86 -3.74 28.55
N ARG A 293 0.24 -3.59 29.30
CA ARG A 293 1.60 -3.72 28.74
C ARG A 293 1.86 -5.06 28.05
N THR A 294 1.18 -6.14 28.48
CA THR A 294 1.27 -7.45 27.81
C THR A 294 0.71 -7.40 26.39
N LEU A 295 -0.43 -6.73 26.18
CA LEU A 295 -0.99 -6.52 24.85
C LEU A 295 -0.08 -5.64 23.99
N LEU A 296 0.39 -4.52 24.54
CA LEU A 296 1.23 -3.58 23.79
C LEU A 296 2.55 -4.21 23.36
N ALA A 297 3.16 -5.05 24.21
CA ALA A 297 4.36 -5.81 23.88
C ALA A 297 4.06 -6.86 22.80
N ARG A 298 2.99 -7.65 22.95
CA ARG A 298 2.60 -8.66 21.94
C ARG A 298 2.39 -8.06 20.55
N LEU A 299 1.74 -6.90 20.44
CA LEU A 299 1.56 -6.22 19.16
C LEU A 299 2.89 -5.83 18.49
N GLN A 300 3.91 -5.48 19.30
CA GLN A 300 5.25 -5.19 18.81
C GLN A 300 6.03 -6.46 18.46
N GLU A 301 5.90 -7.53 19.25
CA GLU A 301 6.48 -8.85 18.92
C GLU A 301 6.00 -9.33 17.56
N THR A 302 4.72 -9.15 17.26
CA THR A 302 4.13 -9.50 15.96
C THR A 302 4.69 -8.64 14.83
N TYR A 303 4.86 -7.33 15.03
CA TYR A 303 5.48 -6.47 14.02
C TYR A 303 6.95 -6.86 13.76
N ALA A 304 7.72 -7.08 14.82
CA ALA A 304 9.12 -7.51 14.72
C ALA A 304 9.25 -8.85 14.01
N GLY A 305 8.37 -9.82 14.34
CA GLY A 305 8.29 -11.10 13.64
C GLY A 305 7.94 -10.93 12.16
N PHE A 306 7.03 -10.02 11.83
CA PHE A 306 6.63 -9.75 10.45
C PHE A 306 7.77 -9.16 9.61
N LEU A 307 8.55 -8.25 10.21
CA LEU A 307 9.75 -7.71 9.56
C LEU A 307 10.85 -8.76 9.40
N GLU A 308 11.09 -9.60 10.42
CA GLU A 308 12.05 -10.73 10.32
C GLU A 308 11.63 -11.73 9.23
N HIS A 309 10.34 -12.08 9.14
CA HIS A 309 9.84 -12.94 8.06
C HIS A 309 10.06 -12.30 6.68
N THR A 310 9.84 -10.99 6.56
CA THR A 310 10.06 -10.25 5.30
C THR A 310 11.55 -10.20 4.93
N ASP A 311 12.44 -10.04 5.91
CA ASP A 311 13.89 -10.14 5.74
C ASP A 311 14.31 -11.51 5.18
N ASP A 312 13.76 -12.60 5.72
CA ASP A 312 13.99 -13.94 5.19
C ASP A 312 13.57 -14.06 3.71
N GLN A 313 12.43 -13.46 3.32
CA GLN A 313 11.98 -13.45 1.92
C GLN A 313 12.89 -12.63 1.01
N VAL A 314 13.40 -11.48 1.47
CA VAL A 314 14.44 -10.72 0.76
C VAL A 314 15.70 -11.58 0.59
N GLY A 315 16.08 -12.32 1.63
CA GLY A 315 17.17 -13.29 1.58
C GLY A 315 16.99 -14.33 0.47
N ARG A 316 15.81 -14.94 0.36
CA ARG A 316 15.49 -15.94 -0.68
C ARG A 316 15.66 -15.39 -2.09
N LEU A 317 15.23 -14.16 -2.36
CA LEU A 317 15.40 -13.52 -3.67
C LEU A 317 16.89 -13.30 -3.98
N VAL A 318 17.65 -12.75 -3.04
CA VAL A 318 19.08 -12.47 -3.20
C VAL A 318 19.87 -13.76 -3.37
N ASP A 319 19.60 -14.77 -2.55
CA ASP A 319 20.23 -16.08 -2.63
C ASP A 319 19.90 -16.77 -3.97
N HIS A 320 18.70 -16.57 -4.52
CA HIS A 320 18.37 -17.04 -5.87
C HIS A 320 19.21 -16.35 -6.95
N LEU A 321 19.30 -15.02 -6.93
CA LEU A 321 20.12 -14.24 -7.87
C LEU A 321 21.59 -14.67 -7.83
N GLU A 322 22.13 -14.94 -6.64
CA GLU A 322 23.48 -15.48 -6.46
C GLU A 322 23.61 -16.88 -7.08
N ALA A 323 22.66 -17.77 -6.80
CA ALA A 323 22.69 -19.15 -7.29
C ALA A 323 22.65 -19.27 -8.82
N ILE A 324 21.99 -18.33 -9.51
CA ILE A 324 21.94 -18.28 -10.99
C ILE A 324 22.99 -17.35 -11.61
N GLY A 325 23.93 -16.83 -10.80
CA GLY A 325 25.03 -15.98 -11.27
C GLY A 325 24.59 -14.62 -11.81
N GLN A 326 23.44 -14.10 -11.37
CA GLN A 326 22.91 -12.80 -11.79
C GLN A 326 23.22 -11.68 -10.78
N LEU A 327 23.56 -12.00 -9.52
CA LEU A 327 23.73 -11.00 -8.46
C LEU A 327 24.80 -9.94 -8.76
N ASP A 328 25.96 -10.33 -9.29
CA ASP A 328 27.09 -9.41 -9.53
C ASP A 328 26.74 -8.30 -10.53
N ASN A 329 25.87 -8.57 -11.50
CA ASN A 329 25.37 -7.58 -12.47
C ASN A 329 23.99 -7.03 -12.10
N THR A 330 23.58 -7.12 -10.82
CA THR A 330 22.27 -6.63 -10.37
C THR A 330 22.44 -5.45 -9.41
N LEU A 331 21.87 -4.31 -9.79
CA LEU A 331 21.68 -3.16 -8.92
C LEU A 331 20.40 -3.36 -8.10
N ILE A 332 20.56 -3.60 -6.80
CA ILE A 332 19.44 -3.73 -5.85
C ILE A 332 19.27 -2.40 -5.12
N VAL A 333 18.06 -1.84 -5.16
CA VAL A 333 17.64 -0.66 -4.38
C VAL A 333 16.55 -1.10 -3.42
N LEU A 334 16.85 -1.11 -2.13
CA LEU A 334 15.91 -1.45 -1.05
C LEU A 334 15.57 -0.19 -0.26
N LEU A 335 14.29 0.13 -0.12
CA LEU A 335 13.82 1.27 0.66
C LEU A 335 12.48 0.98 1.36
N SER A 336 12.14 1.79 2.36
CA SER A 336 10.74 1.92 2.84
C SER A 336 10.05 3.08 2.15
N ASP A 337 8.74 3.03 1.96
CA ASP A 337 7.98 4.05 1.24
C ASP A 337 7.54 5.26 2.08
N ASN A 338 7.55 5.15 3.41
CA ASN A 338 7.33 6.23 4.37
C ASN A 338 7.82 5.83 5.76
N GLY A 339 7.75 6.75 6.72
CA GLY A 339 7.96 6.43 8.14
C GLY A 339 6.89 5.49 8.71
N ALA A 340 7.07 5.09 9.96
CA ALA A 340 6.20 4.12 10.63
C ALA A 340 4.75 4.62 10.79
N SER A 341 3.76 3.73 10.68
CA SER A 341 2.34 4.09 10.78
C SER A 341 1.89 4.28 12.23
N PRO A 342 1.13 5.35 12.56
CA PRO A 342 0.58 5.57 13.90
C PRO A 342 -0.86 5.05 14.08
N GLU A 343 -1.44 4.39 13.08
CA GLU A 343 -2.90 4.23 12.96
C GLU A 343 -3.54 3.39 14.06
N GLY A 344 -2.77 2.53 14.75
CA GLY A 344 -3.24 1.80 15.93
C GLY A 344 -3.61 2.66 17.14
N GLY A 345 -3.34 3.97 17.13
CA GLY A 345 -3.70 4.87 18.24
C GLY A 345 -2.91 4.59 19.53
N PRO A 346 -3.34 5.12 20.70
CA PRO A 346 -2.55 5.07 21.93
C PRO A 346 -2.29 3.66 22.50
N THR A 347 -3.13 2.68 22.15
CA THR A 347 -3.12 1.32 22.72
C THR A 347 -3.02 0.21 21.67
N GLY A 348 -2.97 0.54 20.39
CA GLY A 348 -3.10 -0.45 19.32
C GLY A 348 -4.53 -0.97 19.17
N ALA A 349 -4.70 -1.96 18.30
CA ALA A 349 -5.99 -2.60 18.01
C ALA A 349 -5.80 -4.07 17.66
N ILE A 350 -6.78 -4.92 18.01
CA ILE A 350 -6.88 -6.28 17.43
C ILE A 350 -7.58 -6.20 16.07
N ASN A 351 -8.58 -5.33 15.93
CA ASN A 351 -9.23 -5.06 14.66
C ASN A 351 -9.23 -3.55 14.38
N LEU A 352 -8.22 -3.09 13.65
CA LEU A 352 -8.08 -1.67 13.34
C LEU A 352 -9.24 -1.12 12.51
N ARG A 353 -9.86 -1.94 11.66
CA ARG A 353 -10.97 -1.46 10.82
C ARG A 353 -12.19 -1.07 11.64
N LYS A 354 -12.44 -1.82 12.71
CA LYS A 354 -13.50 -1.50 13.66
C LYS A 354 -13.27 -0.14 14.32
N HIS A 355 -12.02 0.13 14.76
CA HIS A 355 -11.61 1.42 15.36
C HIS A 355 -11.79 2.60 14.41
N MET A 356 -11.47 2.41 13.13
CA MET A 356 -11.54 3.48 12.13
C MET A 356 -12.97 3.83 11.68
N VAL A 357 -13.95 2.97 11.96
CA VAL A 357 -15.27 3.09 11.34
C VAL A 357 -16.41 3.26 12.34
N TYR A 358 -16.49 2.45 13.41
CA TYR A 358 -17.69 2.47 14.26
C TYR A 358 -17.54 2.01 15.71
N GLU A 359 -16.45 1.34 16.09
CA GLU A 359 -16.27 0.84 17.46
C GLU A 359 -14.81 0.91 17.92
N THR A 360 -14.55 1.59 19.03
CA THR A 360 -13.25 1.56 19.71
C THR A 360 -13.17 0.31 20.58
N GLU A 361 -12.08 -0.47 20.47
CA GLU A 361 -11.81 -1.56 21.40
C GLU A 361 -11.05 -1.04 22.61
N SER A 362 -11.44 -1.50 23.81
CA SER A 362 -10.62 -1.29 24.99
C SER A 362 -9.42 -2.24 25.00
N PRO A 363 -8.32 -1.91 25.68
CA PRO A 363 -7.20 -2.84 25.86
C PRO A 363 -7.61 -4.21 26.40
N GLN A 364 -8.67 -4.29 27.23
CA GLN A 364 -9.17 -5.54 27.79
C GLN A 364 -9.74 -6.49 26.72
N VAL A 365 -10.34 -5.95 25.66
CA VAL A 365 -10.76 -6.76 24.50
C VAL A 365 -9.55 -7.35 23.81
N GLY A 366 -8.47 -6.58 23.68
CA GLY A 366 -7.22 -7.06 23.09
C GLY A 366 -6.52 -8.13 23.93
N ILE A 367 -6.47 -7.93 25.25
CA ILE A 367 -5.91 -8.91 26.19
C ILE A 367 -6.67 -10.25 26.12
N ALA A 368 -7.99 -10.23 25.93
CA ALA A 368 -8.79 -11.44 25.79
C ALA A 368 -8.54 -12.22 24.49
N HIS A 369 -7.78 -11.65 23.54
CA HIS A 369 -7.58 -12.18 22.19
C HIS A 369 -6.10 -12.15 21.74
N LEU A 370 -5.16 -12.20 22.69
CA LEU A 370 -3.71 -12.21 22.40
C LEU A 370 -3.28 -13.37 21.48
N ASP A 371 -4.02 -14.47 21.53
CA ASP A 371 -3.83 -15.68 20.71
C ASP A 371 -4.19 -15.48 19.25
N LYS A 372 -5.00 -14.47 18.92
CA LYS A 372 -5.41 -14.15 17.54
C LYS A 372 -4.45 -13.20 16.83
N ILE A 373 -3.64 -12.43 17.57
CA ILE A 373 -2.72 -11.43 17.00
C ILE A 373 -1.75 -12.11 16.03
N GLY A 374 -1.66 -11.57 14.80
CA GLY A 374 -0.82 -12.17 13.75
C GLY A 374 -1.53 -13.17 12.85
N SER A 375 -2.67 -13.73 13.27
CA SER A 375 -3.43 -14.72 12.50
C SER A 375 -4.47 -14.10 11.57
N GLU A 376 -5.09 -14.91 10.72
CA GLU A 376 -6.21 -14.48 9.85
C GLU A 376 -7.48 -14.08 10.62
N LEU A 377 -7.52 -14.25 11.94
CA LEU A 377 -8.64 -13.89 12.83
C LEU A 377 -8.47 -12.53 13.52
N ALA A 378 -7.41 -11.79 13.21
CA ALA A 378 -7.19 -10.42 13.68
C ALA A 378 -6.93 -9.48 12.50
N TYR A 379 -7.12 -8.18 12.72
CA TYR A 379 -6.75 -7.10 11.80
C TYR A 379 -5.89 -6.07 12.55
N ASN A 380 -4.83 -6.55 13.20
CA ASN A 380 -4.16 -5.85 14.30
C ASN A 380 -3.12 -4.81 13.86
N HIS A 381 -2.88 -3.83 14.75
CA HIS A 381 -1.86 -2.77 14.61
C HIS A 381 -1.28 -2.41 15.99
N TYR A 382 0.01 -2.08 16.07
CA TYR A 382 0.67 -1.63 17.30
C TYR A 382 0.25 -0.19 17.71
N PRO A 383 0.48 0.23 18.97
CA PRO A 383 0.28 1.61 19.44
C PRO A 383 1.28 2.66 18.91
N THR A 384 0.88 3.93 18.95
CA THR A 384 1.71 5.10 18.56
C THR A 384 3.07 5.17 19.26
N GLY A 385 3.18 4.67 20.50
CA GLY A 385 4.46 4.56 21.20
C GLY A 385 5.49 3.74 20.41
N TRP A 386 5.09 2.57 19.90
CA TRP A 386 5.95 1.72 19.06
C TRP A 386 6.21 2.33 17.68
N ALA A 387 5.23 3.00 17.08
CA ALA A 387 5.45 3.80 15.87
C ALA A 387 6.61 4.81 16.05
N GLN A 388 6.73 5.41 17.23
CA GLN A 388 7.77 6.39 17.50
C GLN A 388 9.14 5.73 17.71
N VAL A 389 9.17 4.51 18.24
CA VAL A 389 10.39 3.70 18.32
C VAL A 389 10.93 3.39 16.92
N SER A 390 10.04 2.99 16.01
CA SER A 390 10.37 2.74 14.60
C SER A 390 10.99 3.95 13.89
N ASN A 391 10.66 5.17 14.32
CA ASN A 391 11.20 6.41 13.76
C ASN A 391 12.36 7.01 14.56
N THR A 392 12.95 6.30 15.52
CA THR A 392 14.04 6.83 16.38
C THR A 392 15.20 7.45 15.56
N PRO A 393 15.72 8.64 15.93
CA PRO A 393 15.39 9.46 17.10
C PRO A 393 14.34 10.55 16.83
N LEU A 394 13.61 10.43 15.73
CA LEU A 394 12.79 11.48 15.13
C LEU A 394 11.45 11.63 15.85
N LYS A 395 10.78 12.73 15.56
CA LYS A 395 9.39 13.02 15.94
C LYS A 395 8.43 12.70 14.81
N TRP A 396 7.18 12.45 15.19
CA TRP A 396 6.06 12.14 14.31
C TRP A 396 6.23 10.85 13.47
N TYR A 397 5.34 10.67 12.49
CA TYR A 397 5.05 9.40 11.84
C TYR A 397 4.71 9.58 10.36
N LYS A 398 4.38 8.47 9.68
CA LYS A 398 3.58 8.48 8.45
C LYS A 398 2.46 9.52 8.54
N LYS A 399 2.14 10.16 7.42
CA LYS A 399 1.27 11.34 7.24
C LYS A 399 1.92 12.68 7.58
N ASN A 400 2.91 12.73 8.47
CA ASN A 400 3.58 14.00 8.80
C ASN A 400 4.82 14.24 7.94
N VAL A 401 5.09 15.51 7.61
CA VAL A 401 6.26 15.90 6.79
C VAL A 401 7.52 16.20 7.62
N HIS A 402 7.47 15.93 8.93
CA HIS A 402 8.62 15.86 9.83
C HIS A 402 9.49 14.63 9.57
N GLY A 403 10.69 14.61 10.14
CA GLY A 403 11.67 13.55 9.96
C GLY A 403 11.10 12.15 10.12
N GLY A 404 10.27 11.90 11.15
CA GLY A 404 9.70 10.59 11.39
C GLY A 404 8.69 10.11 10.35
N GLY A 405 8.15 10.99 9.50
CA GLY A 405 7.30 10.58 8.38
C GLY A 405 8.02 10.50 7.04
N VAL A 406 9.07 11.31 6.85
CA VAL A 406 9.76 11.43 5.55
C VAL A 406 11.14 10.78 5.50
N ARG A 407 11.80 10.45 6.61
CA ARG A 407 13.06 9.69 6.56
C ARG A 407 12.79 8.21 6.54
N ALA A 408 13.44 7.52 5.62
CA ALA A 408 13.29 6.08 5.41
C ALA A 408 14.66 5.42 5.23
N PRO A 409 14.80 4.13 5.57
CA PRO A 409 16.01 3.39 5.22
C PRO A 409 16.15 3.32 3.70
N LEU A 410 17.39 3.42 3.21
CA LEU A 410 17.77 3.15 1.83
C LEU A 410 19.07 2.35 1.83
N ILE A 411 19.05 1.22 1.13
CA ILE A 411 20.21 0.38 0.86
C ILE A 411 20.34 0.22 -0.65
N ILE A 412 21.53 0.51 -1.18
CA ILE A 412 21.91 0.25 -2.57
C ILE A 412 23.00 -0.81 -2.57
N HIS A 413 22.78 -1.93 -3.23
CA HIS A 413 23.75 -3.01 -3.34
C HIS A 413 24.04 -3.28 -4.82
N TRP A 414 25.31 -3.11 -5.21
CA TRP A 414 25.79 -3.39 -6.57
C TRP A 414 27.27 -3.81 -6.53
N PRO A 415 27.55 -5.12 -6.54
CA PRO A 415 28.90 -5.63 -6.34
C PRO A 415 29.92 -5.06 -7.34
N GLY A 416 31.05 -4.56 -6.87
CA GLY A 416 32.11 -3.99 -7.71
C GLY A 416 31.89 -2.55 -8.20
N HIS A 417 30.74 -1.94 -7.89
CA HIS A 417 30.38 -0.59 -8.36
C HIS A 417 30.21 0.44 -7.23
N ILE A 418 30.48 0.05 -5.98
CA ILE A 418 30.36 0.91 -4.80
C ILE A 418 31.74 1.04 -4.17
N ALA A 419 32.22 2.28 -4.03
CA ALA A 419 33.40 2.59 -3.24
C ALA A 419 33.08 2.44 -1.75
N ASP A 420 34.02 1.92 -0.97
CA ASP A 420 33.87 1.71 0.47
C ASP A 420 32.53 1.04 0.87
N PRO A 421 32.26 -0.20 0.41
CA PRO A 421 31.05 -0.93 0.78
C PRO A 421 30.93 -1.07 2.31
N GLY A 422 29.70 -0.97 2.82
CA GLY A 422 29.39 -1.02 4.23
C GLY A 422 29.57 0.31 4.97
N VAL A 423 30.09 1.35 4.33
CA VAL A 423 30.21 2.68 4.93
C VAL A 423 28.93 3.49 4.71
N LEU A 424 28.42 4.11 5.78
CA LEU A 424 27.21 4.92 5.77
C LEU A 424 27.37 6.19 4.90
N ARG A 425 26.30 6.57 4.21
CA ARG A 425 26.19 7.79 3.40
C ARG A 425 25.31 8.83 4.09
N HIS A 426 25.77 10.08 4.12
CA HIS A 426 25.12 11.18 4.83
C HIS A 426 24.55 12.27 3.93
N GLN A 427 24.77 12.16 2.62
CA GLN A 427 24.29 13.13 1.63
C GLN A 427 22.76 13.15 1.62
N TYR A 428 22.19 14.35 1.52
CA TYR A 428 20.75 14.51 1.48
C TYR A 428 20.21 14.12 0.11
N HIS A 429 19.28 13.17 0.10
CA HIS A 429 18.56 12.77 -1.11
C HIS A 429 17.10 12.47 -0.80
N HIS A 430 16.28 12.54 -1.85
CA HIS A 430 14.87 12.17 -1.82
C HIS A 430 14.60 11.09 -2.86
N VAL A 431 13.55 10.29 -2.68
CA VAL A 431 13.20 9.16 -3.55
C VAL A 431 13.02 9.55 -5.03
N ILE A 432 12.73 10.82 -5.34
CA ILE A 432 12.72 11.32 -6.73
C ILE A 432 14.08 11.22 -7.43
N ASP A 433 15.17 11.07 -6.67
CA ASP A 433 16.54 10.99 -7.16
C ASP A 433 16.92 9.57 -7.63
N ILE A 434 16.11 8.55 -7.31
CA ILE A 434 16.41 7.15 -7.68
C ILE A 434 16.33 6.93 -9.19
N ALA A 435 15.24 7.35 -9.84
CA ALA A 435 15.09 7.18 -11.29
C ALA A 435 16.19 7.89 -12.12
N PRO A 436 16.53 9.18 -11.90
CA PRO A 436 17.65 9.80 -12.62
C PRO A 436 19.00 9.13 -12.32
N THR A 437 19.20 8.57 -11.13
CA THR A 437 20.42 7.80 -10.82
C THR A 437 20.56 6.58 -11.72
N LEU A 438 19.46 5.85 -11.97
CA LEU A 438 19.46 4.74 -12.93
C LEU A 438 19.83 5.23 -14.33
N TYR A 439 19.22 6.34 -14.76
CA TYR A 439 19.45 6.92 -16.08
C TYR A 439 20.92 7.32 -16.29
N GLU A 440 21.54 7.95 -15.29
CA GLU A 440 22.96 8.30 -15.33
C GLU A 440 23.88 7.07 -15.31
N ILE A 441 23.58 6.05 -14.49
CA ILE A 441 24.34 4.79 -14.44
C ILE A 441 24.36 4.11 -15.81
N MET A 442 23.21 4.08 -16.49
CA MET A 442 23.07 3.45 -17.82
C MET A 442 23.44 4.38 -18.98
N ASN A 443 23.74 5.66 -18.69
CA ASN A 443 23.96 6.69 -19.69
C ASN A 443 22.80 6.79 -20.71
N ILE A 444 21.56 6.85 -20.20
CA ILE A 444 20.32 7.03 -20.97
C ILE A 444 19.59 8.31 -20.54
N GLU A 445 18.72 8.83 -21.40
CA GLU A 445 17.93 10.02 -21.12
C GLU A 445 16.44 9.67 -21.00
N ALA A 446 15.74 10.34 -20.09
CA ALA A 446 14.28 10.28 -20.07
C ALA A 446 13.72 10.92 -21.36
N PRO A 447 12.72 10.32 -22.01
CA PRO A 447 12.24 10.80 -23.30
C PRO A 447 11.47 12.12 -23.14
N GLY A 448 11.70 13.09 -24.03
CA GLY A 448 10.90 14.33 -24.08
C GLY A 448 9.44 14.11 -24.56
N GLN A 449 9.18 12.99 -25.21
CA GLN A 449 7.85 12.56 -25.65
C GLN A 449 7.75 11.04 -25.53
N TYR A 450 6.61 10.53 -25.04
CA TYR A 450 6.35 9.10 -24.94
C TYR A 450 4.93 8.80 -25.42
N LYS A 451 4.77 7.85 -26.34
CA LYS A 451 3.49 7.49 -27.00
C LYS A 451 2.71 8.73 -27.49
N GLY A 452 3.40 9.70 -28.09
CA GLY A 452 2.81 10.93 -28.60
C GLY A 452 2.57 12.03 -27.56
N VAL A 453 2.75 11.77 -26.27
CA VAL A 453 2.51 12.73 -25.18
C VAL A 453 3.81 13.43 -24.75
N PRO A 454 3.90 14.77 -24.75
CA PRO A 454 5.03 15.50 -24.18
C PRO A 454 5.22 15.17 -22.71
N GLN A 455 6.47 14.96 -22.30
CA GLN A 455 6.80 14.54 -20.95
C GLN A 455 7.27 15.71 -20.09
N LEU A 456 6.94 15.67 -18.80
CA LEU A 456 7.52 16.54 -17.79
C LEU A 456 9.03 16.28 -17.69
N PRO A 457 9.86 17.29 -17.36
CA PRO A 457 11.25 17.04 -17.00
C PRO A 457 11.32 16.11 -15.79
N VAL A 458 12.42 15.38 -15.67
CA VAL A 458 12.76 14.70 -14.41
C VAL A 458 13.06 15.78 -13.36
N HIS A 459 12.50 15.65 -12.16
CA HIS A 459 12.63 16.66 -11.10
C HIS A 459 13.72 16.31 -10.07
N GLY A 460 14.09 15.03 -9.96
CA GLY A 460 15.25 14.60 -9.18
C GLY A 460 16.57 14.84 -9.90
N ILE A 461 17.66 14.57 -9.18
CA ILE A 461 19.03 14.55 -9.71
C ILE A 461 19.67 13.18 -9.46
N GLY A 462 20.68 12.79 -10.23
CA GLY A 462 21.45 11.58 -9.93
C GLY A 462 22.18 11.66 -8.58
N MET A 463 22.24 10.53 -7.88
CA MET A 463 22.99 10.35 -6.65
C MET A 463 24.12 9.31 -6.78
N ASN A 464 24.44 8.88 -7.99
CA ASN A 464 25.56 7.98 -8.31
C ASN A 464 26.93 8.49 -7.80
N TYR A 465 27.11 9.80 -7.66
CA TYR A 465 28.32 10.38 -7.05
C TYR A 465 28.56 9.87 -5.62
N THR A 466 27.48 9.55 -4.88
CA THR A 466 27.57 8.97 -3.51
C THR A 466 28.04 7.51 -3.52
N LEU A 467 27.90 6.81 -4.65
CA LEU A 467 28.43 5.44 -4.81
C LEU A 467 29.94 5.47 -5.07
N ALA A 468 30.42 6.51 -5.75
CA ALA A 468 31.83 6.68 -6.11
C ALA A 468 32.68 7.30 -5.00
N ASP A 469 32.12 8.22 -4.20
CA ASP A 469 32.82 8.90 -3.11
C ASP A 469 31.89 9.10 -1.90
N VAL A 470 32.24 8.44 -0.79
CA VAL A 470 31.50 8.51 0.47
C VAL A 470 31.54 9.90 1.12
N GLN A 471 32.56 10.71 0.84
CA GLN A 471 32.74 12.06 1.41
C GLN A 471 32.27 13.18 0.47
N ALA A 472 31.76 12.85 -0.71
CA ALA A 472 31.28 13.86 -1.65
C ALA A 472 30.18 14.72 -1.01
N PRO A 473 30.19 16.05 -1.22
CA PRO A 473 29.17 16.92 -0.67
C PRO A 473 27.81 16.66 -1.34
N THR A 474 26.73 16.90 -0.60
CA THR A 474 25.37 16.88 -1.16
C THR A 474 25.29 17.79 -2.39
N GLN A 475 24.83 17.25 -3.52
CA GLN A 475 24.59 18.03 -4.75
C GLN A 475 23.16 18.54 -4.88
N LYS A 476 22.23 18.06 -4.04
CA LYS A 476 20.82 18.50 -4.06
C LYS A 476 20.67 19.83 -3.34
N ASP A 477 20.00 20.79 -3.99
CA ASP A 477 19.76 22.11 -3.40
C ASP A 477 18.51 22.17 -2.52
N SER A 478 17.39 21.64 -3.01
CA SER A 478 16.08 21.75 -2.35
C SER A 478 15.19 20.54 -2.54
N GLN A 479 14.25 20.35 -1.60
CA GLN A 479 13.14 19.40 -1.72
C GLN A 479 11.92 19.91 -0.96
N ILE A 480 10.78 20.00 -1.64
CA ILE A 480 9.47 20.31 -1.06
C ILE A 480 8.72 19.04 -0.66
N PHE A 481 7.91 19.16 0.39
CA PHE A 481 6.97 18.17 0.91
C PHE A 481 5.62 18.82 1.15
N GLU A 482 4.55 18.12 0.81
CA GLU A 482 3.18 18.42 1.18
C GLU A 482 2.42 17.10 1.34
N LEU A 483 1.60 17.01 2.39
CA LEU A 483 0.61 15.96 2.52
C LEU A 483 -0.49 16.40 3.49
N LEU A 484 -1.77 16.34 3.08
CA LEU A 484 -2.92 16.68 3.93
C LEU A 484 -2.80 18.07 4.58
N GLY A 485 -2.18 19.02 3.90
CA GLY A 485 -1.95 20.37 4.40
C GLY A 485 -0.69 20.52 5.25
N ASP A 486 -0.07 19.43 5.75
CA ASP A 486 1.28 19.50 6.35
C ASP A 486 2.28 19.93 5.27
N ARG A 487 3.17 20.87 5.60
CA ARG A 487 4.11 21.48 4.63
C ARG A 487 5.54 21.46 5.14
N ALA A 488 6.49 21.12 4.28
CA ALA A 488 7.90 21.34 4.56
C ALA A 488 8.71 21.64 3.31
N ILE A 489 9.83 22.35 3.50
CA ILE A 489 10.89 22.47 2.52
C ILE A 489 12.22 22.25 3.20
N TRP A 490 13.06 21.41 2.60
CA TRP A 490 14.49 21.37 2.88
C TRP A 490 15.21 22.18 1.81
N HIS A 491 16.14 23.04 2.24
CA HIS A 491 16.99 23.84 1.35
C HIS A 491 18.37 24.02 1.98
N GLN A 492 19.41 23.46 1.35
CA GLN A 492 20.81 23.63 1.74
C GLN A 492 21.08 23.43 3.25
N GLY A 493 20.58 22.32 3.80
CA GLY A 493 20.74 21.97 5.22
C GLY A 493 19.64 22.51 6.15
N TRP A 494 18.96 23.58 5.77
CA TRP A 494 17.84 24.13 6.52
C TRP A 494 16.53 23.43 6.18
N LYS A 495 15.65 23.27 7.16
CA LYS A 495 14.29 22.77 6.95
C LYS A 495 13.28 23.64 7.68
N ALA A 496 12.32 24.16 6.93
CA ALA A 496 11.10 24.75 7.49
C ALA A 496 9.98 23.72 7.40
N VAL A 497 9.20 23.57 8.47
CA VAL A 497 8.12 22.57 8.53
C VAL A 497 6.94 23.08 9.35
N SER A 498 5.74 22.69 8.96
CA SER A 498 4.50 23.04 9.64
C SER A 498 3.51 21.87 9.60
N ARG A 499 2.87 21.59 10.74
CA ARG A 499 1.70 20.71 10.81
C ARG A 499 0.43 21.52 10.68
N HIS A 500 -0.51 21.03 9.88
CA HIS A 500 -1.79 21.67 9.65
C HIS A 500 -2.92 20.99 10.44
N PRO A 501 -3.62 21.72 11.33
CA PRO A 501 -4.88 21.25 11.89
C PRO A 501 -5.99 21.35 10.83
N LYS A 502 -6.57 20.20 10.44
CA LYS A 502 -7.67 20.12 9.46
C LYS A 502 -8.79 21.14 9.72
N GLY A 503 -9.22 21.82 8.67
CA GLY A 503 -10.27 22.83 8.62
C GLY A 503 -9.83 24.22 9.11
N ARG A 504 -8.58 24.38 9.54
CA ARG A 504 -8.04 25.67 9.96
C ARG A 504 -7.62 26.48 8.72
N ASP A 505 -7.56 27.79 8.87
CA ASP A 505 -6.88 28.63 7.89
C ASP A 505 -5.38 28.34 7.90
N PHE A 506 -4.82 28.05 6.72
CA PHE A 506 -3.41 27.75 6.51
C PHE A 506 -2.47 28.90 6.93
N ASP A 507 -2.94 30.15 6.85
CA ASP A 507 -2.16 31.33 7.27
C ASP A 507 -1.94 31.39 8.79
N LEU A 508 -2.69 30.60 9.56
CA LEU A 508 -2.59 30.52 11.01
C LEU A 508 -1.69 29.37 11.49
N ASP A 509 -1.15 28.58 10.57
CA ASP A 509 -0.27 27.47 10.92
C ASP A 509 1.07 27.96 11.45
N GLN A 510 1.59 27.23 12.43
CA GLN A 510 2.88 27.54 13.03
C GLN A 510 3.97 26.83 12.23
N TRP A 511 4.93 27.61 11.74
CA TRP A 511 6.15 27.08 11.13
C TRP A 511 7.26 26.94 12.18
N GLU A 512 7.94 25.80 12.13
CA GLU A 512 9.17 25.50 12.85
C GLU A 512 10.36 25.58 11.87
N LEU A 513 11.56 25.84 12.39
CA LEU A 513 12.80 25.90 11.60
C LEU A 513 13.91 25.06 12.23
N TYR A 514 14.62 24.29 11.41
CA TYR A 514 15.73 23.42 11.84
C TYR A 514 16.93 23.53 10.90
N HIS A 515 18.14 23.35 11.43
CA HIS A 515 19.36 23.13 10.65
C HIS A 515 19.78 21.66 10.78
N LEU A 516 19.44 20.83 9.79
CA LEU A 516 19.47 19.37 9.94
C LEU A 516 20.86 18.75 10.01
N SER A 517 21.90 19.48 9.60
CA SER A 517 23.29 19.03 9.80
C SER A 517 23.75 19.14 11.26
N GLU A 518 23.05 19.94 12.08
CA GLU A 518 23.32 20.13 13.51
C GLU A 518 22.25 19.46 14.37
N ASP A 519 21.00 19.47 13.92
CA ASP A 519 19.86 18.85 14.60
C ASP A 519 19.19 17.81 13.68
N PHE A 520 19.75 16.60 13.69
CA PHE A 520 19.17 15.48 12.95
C PHE A 520 17.74 15.18 13.41
N SER A 521 17.45 15.34 14.70
CA SER A 521 16.19 14.95 15.32
C SER A 521 15.03 15.95 15.17
N GLU A 522 15.31 17.16 14.66
CA GLU A 522 14.38 18.29 14.67
C GLU A 522 13.92 18.66 16.11
N ALA A 523 14.76 18.45 17.11
CA ALA A 523 14.41 18.66 18.52
C ALA A 523 14.44 20.14 18.97
N SER A 524 15.18 21.00 18.28
CA SER A 524 15.41 22.40 18.68
C SER A 524 14.88 23.38 17.64
N ASP A 525 13.68 23.93 17.86
CA ASP A 525 13.08 24.91 16.95
C ASP A 525 13.83 26.26 16.99
N LEU A 526 14.33 26.65 15.82
CA LEU A 526 15.12 27.86 15.57
C LEU A 526 14.29 29.01 14.98
N ALA A 527 12.98 28.84 14.76
CA ALA A 527 12.12 29.82 14.10
C ALA A 527 12.21 31.22 14.72
N LYS A 528 12.20 31.31 16.06
CA LYS A 528 12.31 32.58 16.79
C LYS A 528 13.70 33.20 16.73
N GLN A 529 14.74 32.39 16.53
CA GLN A 529 16.13 32.83 16.50
C GLN A 529 16.54 33.29 15.10
N HIS A 530 15.94 32.69 14.06
CA HIS A 530 16.23 32.99 12.65
C HIS A 530 14.94 33.27 11.84
N PRO A 531 14.15 34.31 12.18
CA PRO A 531 12.87 34.58 11.53
C PRO A 531 12.99 34.92 10.04
N GLU A 532 14.05 35.63 9.64
CA GLU A 532 14.30 35.97 8.23
C GLU A 532 14.56 34.71 7.40
N LYS A 533 15.29 33.73 7.96
CA LYS A 533 15.55 32.44 7.28
C LYS A 533 14.26 31.62 7.15
N LEU A 534 13.39 31.67 8.16
CA LEU A 534 12.09 31.02 8.08
C LEU A 534 11.23 31.63 6.98
N GLU A 535 11.14 32.96 6.92
CA GLU A 535 10.38 33.67 5.88
C GLU A 535 10.90 33.34 4.46
N GLU A 536 12.22 33.31 4.28
CA GLU A 536 12.87 32.88 3.03
C GLU A 536 12.41 31.48 2.60
N LEU A 537 12.49 30.50 3.51
CA LEU A 537 12.11 29.12 3.21
C LEU A 537 10.61 28.98 2.96
N VAL A 538 9.76 29.69 3.70
CA VAL A 538 8.30 29.67 3.49
C VAL A 538 7.96 30.26 2.12
N ALA A 539 8.58 31.37 1.71
CA ALA A 539 8.40 31.93 0.37
C ALA A 539 8.84 30.95 -0.72
N LEU A 540 10.01 30.30 -0.54
CA LEU A 540 10.49 29.29 -1.47
C LEU A 540 9.55 28.08 -1.55
N TRP A 541 8.95 27.66 -0.43
CA TRP A 541 7.95 26.61 -0.41
C TRP A 541 6.75 26.97 -1.29
N TRP A 542 6.21 28.19 -1.18
CA TRP A 542 5.08 28.63 -2.01
C TRP A 542 5.42 28.70 -3.51
N GLU A 543 6.62 29.16 -3.85
CA GLU A 543 7.11 29.15 -5.23
C GLU A 543 7.13 27.71 -5.79
N GLN A 544 7.74 26.78 -5.05
CA GLN A 544 7.83 25.38 -5.48
C GLN A 544 6.47 24.67 -5.49
N ALA A 545 5.56 25.02 -4.58
CA ALA A 545 4.20 24.50 -4.55
C ALA A 545 3.45 24.85 -5.85
N GLY A 546 3.58 26.09 -6.33
CA GLY A 546 3.06 26.51 -7.63
C GLY A 546 3.71 25.76 -8.80
N ARG A 547 5.05 25.63 -8.79
CA ARG A 547 5.81 24.94 -9.83
C ARG A 547 5.44 23.47 -9.99
N TYR A 548 5.23 22.75 -8.88
CA TYR A 548 4.97 21.31 -8.89
C TYR A 548 3.49 20.94 -8.84
N GLY A 549 2.58 21.92 -8.91
CA GLY A 549 1.14 21.65 -8.96
C GLY A 549 0.57 21.12 -7.64
N VAL A 550 1.13 21.56 -6.51
CA VAL A 550 0.61 21.26 -5.16
C VAL A 550 -0.72 21.98 -4.92
N LEU A 551 -0.96 23.11 -5.58
CA LEU A 551 -2.15 23.93 -5.34
C LEU A 551 -3.38 23.43 -6.13
N PRO A 552 -4.60 23.56 -5.57
CA PRO A 552 -4.90 24.09 -4.23
C PRO A 552 -4.50 23.10 -3.12
N LEU A 553 -4.13 23.64 -1.95
CA LEU A 553 -4.00 22.82 -0.75
C LEU A 553 -5.36 22.22 -0.39
N ASP A 554 -5.36 20.93 -0.07
CA ASP A 554 -6.57 20.16 0.24
C ASP A 554 -6.31 19.23 1.43
N ASP A 555 -6.80 19.65 2.59
CA ASP A 555 -6.68 18.97 3.89
C ASP A 555 -7.83 17.99 4.19
N ARG A 556 -8.74 17.79 3.22
CA ARG A 556 -9.80 16.79 3.30
C ARG A 556 -9.22 15.39 3.14
N ASP A 557 -9.87 14.37 3.69
CA ASP A 557 -9.40 12.98 3.62
C ASP A 557 -10.24 12.20 2.60
N TRP A 558 -11.26 11.50 3.10
CA TRP A 558 -12.23 10.73 2.33
C TRP A 558 -13.27 11.64 1.65
N GLU A 559 -13.53 12.82 2.20
CA GLU A 559 -14.58 13.73 1.72
C GLU A 559 -14.38 14.12 0.26
N ARG A 560 -13.12 14.21 -0.20
CA ARG A 560 -12.77 14.51 -1.61
C ARG A 560 -12.98 13.33 -2.56
N ALA A 561 -12.87 12.08 -2.10
CA ALA A 561 -13.10 10.90 -2.94
C ALA A 561 -14.60 10.59 -3.12
N ALA A 562 -15.44 11.04 -2.18
CA ALA A 562 -16.88 10.82 -2.20
C ALA A 562 -17.54 11.32 -3.49
N GLU A 563 -17.11 12.46 -4.03
CA GLU A 563 -17.64 12.99 -5.28
C GLU A 563 -17.40 12.03 -6.46
N ARG A 564 -16.19 11.51 -6.59
CA ARG A 564 -15.82 10.58 -7.68
C ARG A 564 -16.57 9.26 -7.58
N LEU A 565 -16.72 8.73 -6.38
CA LEU A 565 -17.47 7.49 -6.16
C LEU A 565 -18.95 7.65 -6.51
N LYS A 566 -19.56 8.80 -6.19
CA LYS A 566 -20.96 9.10 -6.56
C LYS A 566 -21.18 9.18 -8.08
N MET A 567 -20.20 9.63 -8.87
CA MET A 567 -20.34 9.76 -10.32
C MET A 567 -20.57 8.40 -11.03
N ASN A 568 -20.08 7.31 -10.44
CA ASN A 568 -20.11 5.98 -11.05
C ASN A 568 -21.15 5.04 -10.40
N GLN A 569 -21.99 5.53 -9.48
CA GLN A 569 -23.01 4.71 -8.83
C GLN A 569 -24.21 4.49 -9.74
N THR A 570 -24.57 3.22 -9.93
CA THR A 570 -25.89 2.80 -10.43
C THR A 570 -26.77 2.32 -9.28
N LEU A 571 -28.08 2.28 -9.48
CA LEU A 571 -29.02 1.70 -8.54
C LEU A 571 -29.29 0.22 -8.82
N HIS A 572 -28.85 -0.30 -9.97
CA HIS A 572 -29.08 -1.69 -10.38
C HIS A 572 -27.76 -2.32 -10.83
N TYR A 573 -27.44 -3.46 -10.21
CA TYR A 573 -26.25 -4.26 -10.51
C TYR A 573 -26.67 -5.67 -10.86
N GLU A 574 -25.95 -6.29 -11.78
CA GLU A 574 -26.14 -7.68 -12.18
C GLU A 574 -24.81 -8.42 -12.06
N PHE A 575 -24.84 -9.56 -11.38
CA PHE A 575 -23.68 -10.42 -11.13
C PHE A 575 -23.94 -11.84 -11.61
N HIS A 576 -22.91 -12.50 -12.09
CA HIS A 576 -22.98 -13.87 -12.60
C HIS A 576 -21.99 -14.77 -11.88
N SER A 577 -22.31 -16.06 -11.76
CA SER A 577 -21.33 -17.06 -11.31
C SER A 577 -20.07 -17.03 -12.17
N ASN A 578 -18.91 -17.27 -11.55
CA ASN A 578 -17.59 -17.29 -12.19
C ASN A 578 -17.11 -15.96 -12.76
N MET A 579 -17.75 -14.84 -12.43
CA MET A 579 -17.18 -13.52 -12.69
C MET A 579 -15.92 -13.28 -11.83
N ALA A 580 -15.09 -12.30 -12.23
CA ALA A 580 -14.04 -11.80 -11.37
C ALA A 580 -14.63 -11.12 -10.13
N ARG A 581 -13.91 -11.14 -9.01
CA ARG A 581 -14.26 -10.39 -7.80
C ARG A 581 -14.44 -8.91 -8.14
N VAL A 582 -15.48 -8.28 -7.58
CA VAL A 582 -15.66 -6.82 -7.61
C VAL A 582 -14.96 -6.23 -6.40
N ASP A 583 -14.12 -5.21 -6.59
CA ASP A 583 -13.43 -4.54 -5.49
C ASP A 583 -14.40 -3.94 -4.47
N ARG A 584 -14.00 -3.90 -3.20
CA ARG A 584 -14.82 -3.42 -2.07
C ARG A 584 -15.39 -2.02 -2.26
N MET A 585 -14.70 -1.14 -2.98
CA MET A 585 -15.17 0.23 -3.21
C MET A 585 -16.01 0.38 -4.48
N GLN A 586 -16.01 -0.65 -5.33
CA GLN A 586 -16.83 -0.73 -6.55
C GLN A 586 -18.09 -1.59 -6.38
N SER A 587 -18.25 -2.25 -5.23
CA SER A 587 -19.45 -3.01 -4.91
C SER A 587 -20.66 -2.08 -4.72
N PRO A 588 -21.90 -2.61 -4.75
CA PRO A 588 -23.09 -1.82 -4.45
C PRO A 588 -22.98 -1.14 -3.09
N ASP A 589 -23.24 0.16 -3.04
CA ASP A 589 -23.24 0.95 -1.82
C ASP A 589 -24.56 0.76 -1.06
N ILE A 590 -24.55 -0.16 -0.10
CA ILE A 590 -25.71 -0.49 0.75
C ILE A 590 -25.78 0.37 2.02
N THR A 591 -24.92 1.38 2.17
CA THR A 591 -24.81 2.14 3.42
C THR A 591 -26.05 3.01 3.67
N ASP A 592 -26.59 2.88 4.90
CA ASP A 592 -27.76 3.60 5.43
C ASP A 592 -28.93 3.75 4.43
N ARG A 593 -29.30 2.67 3.74
CA ARG A 593 -30.38 2.65 2.73
C ARG A 593 -31.09 1.31 2.65
N SER A 594 -32.27 1.31 2.04
CA SER A 594 -32.99 0.08 1.68
C SER A 594 -32.40 -0.55 0.41
N TYR A 595 -32.44 -1.88 0.31
CA TYR A 595 -31.97 -2.61 -0.87
C TYR A 595 -32.66 -3.97 -1.03
N ALA A 596 -32.65 -4.49 -2.25
CA ALA A 596 -33.16 -5.81 -2.59
C ALA A 596 -32.10 -6.60 -3.36
N ILE A 597 -31.98 -7.89 -3.05
CA ILE A 597 -31.10 -8.84 -3.75
C ILE A 597 -31.97 -9.97 -4.27
N GLU A 598 -31.94 -10.22 -5.57
CA GLU A 598 -32.68 -11.31 -6.22
C GLU A 598 -31.68 -12.27 -6.88
N ALA A 599 -31.69 -13.54 -6.48
CA ALA A 599 -30.90 -14.61 -7.08
C ALA A 599 -31.81 -15.56 -7.86
N ARG A 600 -31.57 -15.69 -9.17
CA ARG A 600 -32.24 -16.64 -10.07
C ARG A 600 -31.26 -17.72 -10.50
N PHE A 601 -31.70 -18.97 -10.48
CA PHE A 601 -30.88 -20.11 -10.91
C PHE A 601 -31.76 -21.30 -11.34
N THR A 602 -31.14 -22.28 -12.00
CA THR A 602 -31.79 -23.52 -12.43
C THR A 602 -31.20 -24.72 -11.68
N VAL A 603 -32.06 -25.38 -10.92
CA VAL A 603 -31.78 -26.58 -10.12
C VAL A 603 -31.77 -27.82 -11.02
N GLY A 604 -30.69 -28.60 -10.94
CA GLY A 604 -30.54 -29.88 -11.61
C GLY A 604 -31.11 -31.05 -10.79
N GLU A 605 -30.52 -32.24 -10.97
CA GLU A 605 -30.91 -33.43 -10.19
C GLU A 605 -30.39 -33.38 -8.75
N GLU A 606 -29.22 -32.77 -8.53
CA GLU A 606 -28.67 -32.57 -7.19
C GLU A 606 -29.32 -31.36 -6.49
N PRO A 607 -29.64 -31.46 -5.19
CA PRO A 607 -30.09 -30.32 -4.40
C PRO A 607 -29.09 -29.15 -4.47
N PRO A 608 -29.57 -27.90 -4.58
CA PRO A 608 -28.68 -26.76 -4.68
C PRO A 608 -27.97 -26.53 -3.34
N ARG A 609 -26.67 -26.24 -3.42
CA ARG A 609 -25.79 -25.88 -2.30
C ARG A 609 -24.75 -24.87 -2.77
N GLY A 610 -24.24 -24.08 -1.82
CA GLY A 610 -23.19 -23.10 -2.05
C GLY A 610 -23.69 -21.66 -1.90
N VAL A 611 -22.78 -20.72 -2.12
CA VAL A 611 -23.02 -19.28 -1.94
C VAL A 611 -23.69 -18.69 -3.18
N LEU A 612 -24.75 -17.91 -2.98
CA LEU A 612 -25.38 -17.13 -4.05
C LEU A 612 -24.64 -15.81 -4.25
N LEU A 613 -24.44 -15.07 -3.17
CA LEU A 613 -23.73 -13.78 -3.16
C LEU A 613 -23.03 -13.60 -1.81
N ALA A 614 -21.77 -13.19 -1.84
CA ALA A 614 -20.99 -12.82 -0.66
C ALA A 614 -20.33 -11.46 -0.89
N TRP A 615 -20.35 -10.61 0.13
CA TRP A 615 -19.63 -9.34 0.14
C TRP A 615 -18.97 -9.15 1.49
N GLY A 616 -17.67 -8.85 1.50
CA GLY A 616 -16.91 -8.61 2.72
C GLY A 616 -16.20 -9.84 3.27
N SER A 617 -16.02 -9.89 4.60
CA SER A 617 -15.33 -10.96 5.34
C SER A 617 -15.95 -11.15 6.73
N HIS A 618 -15.39 -12.02 7.56
CA HIS A 618 -15.84 -12.24 8.94
C HIS A 618 -15.57 -11.05 9.88
N PHE A 619 -14.79 -10.05 9.45
CA PHE A 619 -14.70 -8.75 10.13
C PHE A 619 -15.87 -7.81 9.80
N GLY A 620 -16.64 -8.19 8.79
CA GLY A 620 -17.82 -7.46 8.37
C GLY A 620 -18.19 -7.81 6.93
N GLY A 621 -19.44 -8.14 6.69
CA GLY A 621 -19.97 -8.43 5.36
C GLY A 621 -21.34 -9.07 5.44
N PHE A 622 -21.87 -9.48 4.29
CA PHE A 622 -23.03 -10.36 4.28
C PHE A 622 -22.86 -11.50 3.29
N VAL A 623 -23.59 -12.58 3.53
CA VAL A 623 -23.63 -13.72 2.62
C VAL A 623 -25.00 -14.36 2.59
N ILE A 624 -25.44 -14.72 1.38
CA ILE A 624 -26.63 -15.55 1.13
C ILE A 624 -26.15 -16.89 0.57
N TYR A 625 -26.56 -18.00 1.19
CA TYR A 625 -26.10 -19.33 0.78
C TYR A 625 -27.13 -20.43 1.05
N LEU A 626 -26.97 -21.55 0.34
CA LEU A 626 -27.75 -22.77 0.53
C LEU A 626 -26.87 -23.87 1.10
N LYS A 627 -27.28 -24.44 2.24
CA LYS A 627 -26.57 -25.58 2.87
C LYS A 627 -27.54 -26.53 3.52
N ASN A 628 -27.40 -27.82 3.25
CA ASN A 628 -28.16 -28.90 3.88
C ASN A 628 -29.70 -28.69 3.83
N GLY A 629 -30.23 -28.24 2.69
CA GLY A 629 -31.67 -27.99 2.52
C GLY A 629 -32.18 -26.76 3.28
N ARG A 630 -31.29 -25.82 3.61
CA ARG A 630 -31.62 -24.57 4.29
C ARG A 630 -31.05 -23.38 3.52
N LEU A 631 -31.88 -22.34 3.39
CA LEU A 631 -31.50 -21.03 2.89
C LEU A 631 -31.08 -20.17 4.08
N CYS A 632 -29.88 -19.62 3.98
CA CYS A 632 -29.25 -18.83 5.03
C CYS A 632 -28.91 -17.44 4.53
N TYR A 633 -29.13 -16.45 5.41
CA TYR A 633 -28.58 -15.11 5.28
C TYR A 633 -27.82 -14.78 6.56
N GLU A 634 -26.59 -14.31 6.43
CA GLU A 634 -25.79 -13.80 7.53
C GLU A 634 -25.35 -12.37 7.22
N TYR A 635 -25.61 -11.45 8.14
CA TYR A 635 -25.09 -10.09 8.15
C TYR A 635 -24.14 -9.95 9.34
N VAL A 636 -22.85 -9.94 9.06
CA VAL A 636 -21.80 -9.81 10.07
C VAL A 636 -21.56 -8.33 10.25
N TYR A 637 -21.91 -7.71 11.37
CA TYR A 637 -21.54 -6.30 11.62
C TYR A 637 -20.08 -6.18 12.07
N SER A 638 -19.61 -7.13 12.89
CA SER A 638 -18.23 -7.31 13.34
C SER A 638 -18.01 -8.78 13.70
N GLU A 639 -16.77 -9.16 14.00
CA GLU A 639 -16.43 -10.52 14.46
C GLU A 639 -17.18 -10.97 15.74
N SER A 640 -17.79 -10.03 16.47
CA SER A 640 -18.56 -10.28 17.68
C SER A 640 -20.07 -10.06 17.55
N LEU A 641 -20.56 -9.52 16.43
CA LEU A 641 -21.97 -9.25 16.19
C LEU A 641 -22.40 -9.69 14.79
N THR A 642 -23.22 -10.74 14.72
CA THR A 642 -23.79 -11.27 13.48
C THR A 642 -25.29 -11.48 13.63
N HIS A 643 -26.05 -11.09 12.61
CA HIS A 643 -27.48 -11.35 12.47
C HIS A 643 -27.71 -12.43 11.44
N ARG A 644 -28.61 -13.38 11.71
CA ARG A 644 -28.80 -14.56 10.86
C ARG A 644 -30.27 -14.91 10.67
N ILE A 645 -30.61 -15.27 9.44
CA ILE A 645 -31.85 -15.98 9.07
C ILE A 645 -31.45 -17.37 8.59
N GLU A 646 -32.17 -18.40 9.03
CA GLU A 646 -31.96 -19.78 8.57
C GLU A 646 -33.30 -20.52 8.45
N SER A 647 -33.71 -20.79 7.21
CA SER A 647 -35.04 -21.34 6.93
C SER A 647 -34.95 -22.59 6.06
N PRO A 648 -35.79 -23.63 6.30
CA PRO A 648 -35.86 -24.78 5.41
C PRO A 648 -36.22 -24.33 3.99
N TYR A 649 -35.41 -24.76 3.01
CA TYR A 649 -35.69 -24.51 1.60
C TYR A 649 -34.95 -25.54 0.73
N GLN A 650 -35.73 -26.28 -0.06
CA GLN A 650 -35.22 -27.30 -0.98
C GLN A 650 -36.06 -27.26 -2.26
N PRO A 651 -35.73 -26.37 -3.22
CA PRO A 651 -36.51 -26.23 -4.43
C PRO A 651 -36.42 -27.51 -5.28
N PRO A 652 -37.50 -27.88 -5.99
CA PRO A 652 -37.48 -28.99 -6.93
C PRO A 652 -36.61 -28.66 -8.17
N PRO A 653 -36.24 -29.66 -8.98
CA PRO A 653 -35.59 -29.42 -10.27
C PRO A 653 -36.39 -28.42 -11.13
N GLY A 654 -35.69 -27.45 -11.72
CA GLY A 654 -36.31 -26.33 -12.45
C GLY A 654 -35.81 -24.97 -12.01
N ASN A 655 -36.55 -23.91 -12.35
CA ASN A 655 -36.17 -22.55 -11.99
C ASN A 655 -36.54 -22.25 -10.55
N ALA A 656 -35.63 -21.59 -9.84
CA ALA A 656 -35.81 -21.16 -8.46
C ALA A 656 -35.43 -19.69 -8.31
N ILE A 657 -36.09 -19.01 -7.37
CA ILE A 657 -35.84 -17.61 -7.05
C ILE A 657 -35.68 -17.46 -5.54
N VAL A 658 -34.62 -16.77 -5.13
CA VAL A 658 -34.36 -16.35 -3.75
C VAL A 658 -34.24 -14.84 -3.72
N GLU A 659 -34.93 -14.20 -2.77
CA GLU A 659 -34.90 -12.75 -2.60
C GLU A 659 -34.55 -12.37 -1.15
N LEU A 660 -33.75 -11.31 -0.98
CA LEU A 660 -33.53 -10.65 0.30
C LEU A 660 -33.97 -9.19 0.16
N HIS A 661 -34.91 -8.77 1.00
CA HIS A 661 -35.34 -7.37 1.10
C HIS A 661 -34.85 -6.79 2.42
N PHE A 662 -34.00 -5.77 2.35
CA PHE A 662 -33.59 -4.99 3.50
C PHE A 662 -34.30 -3.64 3.48
N THR A 663 -35.07 -3.37 4.52
CA THR A 663 -35.77 -2.09 4.71
C THR A 663 -35.09 -1.30 5.81
N ARG A 664 -34.67 -0.08 5.50
CA ARG A 664 -34.17 0.88 6.49
C ARG A 664 -35.27 1.23 7.49
N THR A 665 -34.99 1.08 8.78
CA THR A 665 -35.93 1.42 9.88
C THR A 665 -35.46 2.63 10.70
N GLY A 666 -34.22 3.06 10.49
CA GLY A 666 -33.61 4.25 11.10
C GLY A 666 -32.18 4.43 10.60
N LYS A 667 -31.50 5.46 11.12
CA LYS A 667 -30.08 5.71 10.77
C LYS A 667 -29.22 4.51 11.15
N ASN A 668 -28.55 3.93 10.15
CA ASN A 668 -27.74 2.72 10.27
C ASN A 668 -28.48 1.53 10.92
N ALA A 669 -29.78 1.39 10.69
CA ALA A 669 -30.58 0.28 11.19
C ALA A 669 -31.63 -0.16 10.17
N GLY A 670 -31.99 -1.44 10.19
CA GLY A 670 -33.04 -1.95 9.32
C GLY A 670 -33.48 -3.36 9.65
N ARG A 671 -34.37 -3.88 8.81
CA ARG A 671 -34.94 -5.23 8.90
C ARG A 671 -34.69 -5.97 7.60
N ALA A 672 -34.14 -7.18 7.68
CA ALA A 672 -33.94 -8.06 6.53
C ALA A 672 -35.04 -9.12 6.50
N VAL A 673 -35.65 -9.32 5.34
CA VAL A 673 -36.67 -10.34 5.07
C VAL A 673 -36.21 -11.21 3.91
N LEU A 674 -36.25 -12.53 4.09
CA LEU A 674 -35.83 -13.52 3.12
C LEU A 674 -37.05 -14.17 2.49
N LEU A 675 -37.09 -14.24 1.16
CA LEU A 675 -38.15 -14.89 0.40
C LEU A 675 -37.58 -16.01 -0.47
N ALA A 676 -38.37 -17.06 -0.64
CA ALA A 676 -38.07 -18.17 -1.54
C ALA A 676 -39.30 -18.48 -2.39
N ASP A 677 -39.13 -18.39 -3.71
CA ASP A 677 -40.20 -18.56 -4.72
C ASP A 677 -41.46 -17.71 -4.40
N GLY A 678 -41.23 -16.46 -3.98
CA GLY A 678 -42.27 -15.48 -3.62
C GLY A 678 -42.88 -15.61 -2.23
N ASN A 679 -42.46 -16.57 -1.41
CA ASN A 679 -42.95 -16.74 -0.03
C ASN A 679 -41.92 -16.23 0.97
N GLU A 680 -42.36 -15.47 1.96
CA GLU A 680 -41.52 -15.10 3.11
C GLU A 680 -41.16 -16.35 3.92
N VAL A 681 -39.86 -16.58 4.12
CA VAL A 681 -39.34 -17.73 4.86
C VAL A 681 -38.64 -17.36 6.15
N GLY A 682 -38.32 -16.08 6.37
CA GLY A 682 -37.77 -15.60 7.64
C GLY A 682 -37.43 -14.11 7.62
N GLU A 683 -37.28 -13.54 8.81
CA GLU A 683 -36.89 -12.13 9.01
C GLU A 683 -35.91 -11.99 10.17
N VAL A 684 -35.14 -10.90 10.19
CA VAL A 684 -34.29 -10.51 11.32
C VAL A 684 -34.18 -8.99 11.41
N GLU A 685 -34.24 -8.48 12.64
CA GLU A 685 -33.92 -7.08 12.96
C GLU A 685 -32.41 -6.89 13.01
N ILE A 686 -31.92 -5.83 12.37
CA ILE A 686 -30.52 -5.44 12.30
C ILE A 686 -30.41 -4.01 12.86
N PRO A 687 -30.30 -3.86 14.20
CA PRO A 687 -30.27 -2.56 14.87
C PRO A 687 -28.97 -1.78 14.60
N LYS A 688 -27.94 -2.44 14.05
CA LYS A 688 -26.67 -1.83 13.65
C LYS A 688 -26.24 -2.34 12.28
N THR A 689 -26.07 -1.42 11.34
CA THR A 689 -25.48 -1.63 10.02
C THR A 689 -24.26 -0.74 9.85
N TRP A 690 -23.38 -1.04 8.88
CA TRP A 690 -22.20 -0.21 8.67
C TRP A 690 -22.54 1.23 8.34
N PRO A 691 -21.81 2.18 8.95
CA PRO A 691 -21.98 3.59 8.64
C PRO A 691 -21.15 4.03 7.43
N THR A 692 -20.35 3.15 6.81
CA THR A 692 -19.48 3.48 5.68
C THR A 692 -19.46 2.39 4.62
N HIS A 693 -19.18 2.80 3.38
CA HIS A 693 -19.06 1.92 2.22
C HIS A 693 -17.70 1.23 2.14
N GLY A 694 -17.67 0.01 1.58
CA GLY A 694 -16.46 -0.71 1.16
C GLY A 694 -15.43 -1.05 2.24
N THR A 695 -15.86 -1.48 3.43
CA THR A 695 -14.99 -1.56 4.62
C THR A 695 -14.11 -2.80 4.74
N THR A 696 -14.49 -3.94 4.15
CA THR A 696 -13.86 -5.23 4.48
C THR A 696 -13.21 -5.97 3.31
N ALA A 697 -13.98 -6.50 2.38
CA ALA A 697 -13.46 -7.17 1.19
C ALA A 697 -14.44 -7.02 0.04
N GLY A 698 -14.02 -7.42 -1.16
CA GLY A 698 -14.82 -7.36 -2.36
C GLY A 698 -16.08 -8.23 -2.35
N LEU A 699 -16.81 -8.15 -3.45
CA LEU A 699 -18.02 -8.93 -3.71
C LEU A 699 -17.72 -10.11 -4.65
N ASN A 700 -18.28 -11.26 -4.32
CA ASN A 700 -18.24 -12.50 -5.10
C ASN A 700 -19.66 -13.04 -5.35
N CYS A 701 -19.90 -13.58 -6.54
CA CYS A 701 -21.15 -14.21 -6.92
C CYS A 701 -20.93 -15.71 -7.24
N GLY A 702 -21.75 -16.58 -6.63
CA GLY A 702 -21.62 -18.03 -6.78
C GLY A 702 -20.55 -18.70 -5.90
N GLN A 703 -19.87 -17.96 -5.03
CA GLN A 703 -18.82 -18.46 -4.11
C GLN A 703 -18.54 -17.42 -3.02
N ASP A 704 -17.94 -17.86 -1.91
CA ASP A 704 -17.30 -16.98 -0.93
C ASP A 704 -15.78 -17.18 -1.01
N ALA A 705 -15.09 -16.17 -1.51
CA ALA A 705 -13.74 -16.26 -2.03
C ALA A 705 -12.86 -15.19 -1.38
N GLY A 706 -11.72 -15.62 -0.81
CA GLY A 706 -10.84 -14.75 -0.02
C GLY A 706 -10.97 -15.04 1.48
N ALA A 707 -11.01 -13.99 2.31
CA ALA A 707 -11.33 -14.12 3.73
C ALA A 707 -12.82 -14.46 3.86
N PRO A 708 -13.20 -15.57 4.53
CA PRO A 708 -14.58 -16.02 4.54
C PRO A 708 -15.47 -14.97 5.24
N VAL A 709 -16.68 -14.77 4.73
CA VAL A 709 -17.73 -14.00 5.42
C VAL A 709 -18.28 -14.81 6.59
N SER A 710 -18.44 -16.13 6.41
CA SER A 710 -19.02 -17.01 7.42
C SER A 710 -18.18 -18.26 7.64
N PHE A 711 -18.06 -18.67 8.91
CA PHE A 711 -17.48 -19.95 9.30
C PHE A 711 -18.50 -21.11 9.24
N SER A 712 -19.74 -20.86 8.81
CA SER A 712 -20.79 -21.88 8.66
C SER A 712 -20.51 -22.87 7.53
N TYR A 713 -19.52 -22.63 6.66
CA TYR A 713 -19.12 -23.50 5.56
C TYR A 713 -17.61 -23.40 5.30
N GLN A 714 -17.09 -24.35 4.52
CA GLN A 714 -15.69 -24.29 4.06
C GLN A 714 -15.63 -23.56 2.71
N LYS A 715 -14.83 -22.49 2.65
CA LYS A 715 -14.56 -21.75 1.40
C LYS A 715 -13.91 -22.66 0.34
N PRO A 716 -14.15 -22.43 -0.97
CA PRO A 716 -14.92 -21.33 -1.54
C PRO A 716 -16.46 -21.54 -1.54
N PHE A 717 -16.94 -22.66 -1.01
CA PHE A 717 -18.36 -23.06 -0.99
C PHE A 717 -19.12 -22.74 -2.30
N ARG A 718 -18.54 -23.17 -3.43
CA ARG A 718 -19.05 -22.90 -4.78
C ARG A 718 -20.49 -23.37 -4.95
N PHE A 719 -21.29 -22.53 -5.60
CA PHE A 719 -22.66 -22.86 -5.99
C PHE A 719 -22.68 -23.94 -7.07
N ASN A 720 -23.45 -25.00 -6.87
CA ASN A 720 -23.50 -26.15 -7.78
C ASN A 720 -24.60 -26.06 -8.84
N ALA A 721 -25.59 -25.18 -8.69
CA ALA A 721 -26.67 -25.04 -9.67
C ALA A 721 -26.25 -24.14 -10.84
N SER A 722 -26.95 -24.28 -11.97
CA SER A 722 -26.60 -23.58 -13.21
C SER A 722 -27.34 -22.25 -13.36
N GLY A 723 -26.80 -21.36 -14.20
CA GLY A 723 -27.48 -20.13 -14.57
C GLY A 723 -27.66 -19.10 -13.45
N LEU A 724 -26.82 -19.15 -12.41
CA LEU A 724 -26.89 -18.19 -11.31
C LEU A 724 -26.68 -16.76 -11.83
N LYS A 725 -27.73 -15.95 -11.66
CA LYS A 725 -27.77 -14.52 -11.90
C LYS A 725 -28.29 -13.84 -10.64
N VAL A 726 -27.53 -12.88 -10.13
CA VAL A 726 -27.91 -12.11 -8.94
C VAL A 726 -28.06 -10.64 -9.32
N THR A 727 -29.22 -10.06 -9.04
CA THR A 727 -29.52 -8.65 -9.25
C THR A 727 -29.56 -7.94 -7.90
N VAL A 728 -28.86 -6.82 -7.75
CA VAL A 728 -28.92 -5.96 -6.56
C VAL A 728 -29.55 -4.63 -6.96
N SER A 729 -30.63 -4.26 -6.28
CA SER A 729 -31.33 -2.99 -6.47
C SER A 729 -31.25 -2.14 -5.21
N LEU A 730 -30.78 -0.90 -5.34
CA LEU A 730 -30.62 0.05 -4.25
C LEU A 730 -31.76 1.07 -4.27
N ALA A 731 -32.31 1.39 -3.10
CA ALA A 731 -33.26 2.48 -2.96
C ALA A 731 -32.55 3.84 -2.91
N THR A 732 -33.30 4.91 -3.17
CA THR A 732 -32.83 6.31 -3.13
C THR A 732 -33.03 6.95 -1.75
N ASP A 733 -33.30 6.16 -0.71
CA ASP A 733 -33.61 6.60 0.66
C ASP A 733 -32.36 6.72 1.55
N SER A 734 -31.18 6.82 0.95
CA SER A 734 -29.92 6.92 1.67
C SER A 734 -29.76 8.27 2.35
N GLU A 735 -29.47 8.26 3.66
CA GLU A 735 -29.10 9.44 4.45
C GLU A 735 -27.62 9.43 4.84
N SER A 736 -26.79 8.63 4.15
CA SER A 736 -25.36 8.57 4.43
C SER A 736 -24.67 9.89 4.09
N GLU A 737 -24.13 10.55 5.11
CA GLU A 737 -23.18 11.64 4.95
C GLU A 737 -21.80 11.04 4.68
N ALA A 738 -21.37 11.09 3.42
CA ALA A 738 -20.05 10.62 3.03
C ALA A 738 -18.96 11.35 3.83
N GLY A 739 -18.36 10.65 4.80
CA GLY A 739 -17.26 11.14 5.62
C GLY A 739 -17.58 11.46 7.07
N ALA A 740 -18.86 11.54 7.46
CA ALA A 740 -19.22 11.84 8.85
C ALA A 740 -18.78 10.75 9.84
N ALA A 741 -18.87 9.48 9.44
CA ALA A 741 -18.46 8.34 10.27
C ALA A 741 -16.93 8.27 10.43
N TYR A 742 -16.17 8.52 9.36
CA TYR A 742 -14.70 8.56 9.40
C TYR A 742 -14.18 9.80 10.16
N ALA A 743 -14.82 10.96 9.99
CA ALA A 743 -14.51 12.18 10.73
C ALA A 743 -14.83 12.05 12.24
N ALA A 744 -15.84 11.26 12.62
CA ALA A 744 -16.12 10.95 14.01
C ALA A 744 -15.03 10.05 14.63
N ALA A 745 -14.61 9.00 13.92
CA ALA A 745 -13.51 8.14 14.34
C ALA A 745 -12.16 8.88 14.45
N LEU A 746 -11.92 9.88 13.59
CA LEU A 746 -10.70 10.71 13.62
C LEU A 746 -10.70 11.81 14.68
N LYS A 747 -11.86 12.37 15.08
CA LYS A 747 -11.91 13.41 16.15
C LYS A 747 -11.54 12.89 17.54
N GLU A 748 -11.57 11.57 17.71
CA GLU A 748 -11.22 10.88 18.95
C GLU A 748 -9.77 10.36 18.97
N GLN A 749 -9.07 10.39 17.82
CA GLN A 749 -7.63 10.15 17.68
C GLN A 749 -6.84 11.44 17.78
#